data_AF-A0A6B8KGS2-F1
#
_entry.id   AF-A0A6B8KGS2-F1
#
_cell.length_a   1.000
_cell.length_b   1.000
_cell.length_c   1.000
_cell.angle_alpha   90.00
_cell.angle_beta   90.00
_cell.angle_gamma   90.00
#
_symmetry.space_group_name_H-M   'P 1'
#
loop_
_entity.id
_entity.type
_entity.pdbx_description
1 polymer ?
#
loop_
_entity_poly.entity_id
_entity_poly.type
_entity_poly.pdbx_seq_one_letter_code
_entity_poly.pdbx_strand_id
1 'polypeptide(L)'
;MLFCSEFGLLQERVMETAAQSFSYPGYFFGGGDVAASMRGADWANTPLGAPAFWPQGLCAAVSLCLNSTYPLLICWGPDLALLFNDAGKEAMGGADEAWLGRPLAEVLPDLWKNLAPVIEKVLNSGEPATASCHMGANPGSPRRDLRIGPIPVANGFGGVFCSILLAEAYGAQKRRERPRETGSHPNTGFRAVGLAPGRGDGGGSRVCFSDEAQPGCSGDAPDNPTSSRLPEEQACLFLFLAEQCDEFIAIWNLDRSLSFLNPAGMRMLGLKSLDEAKNIPLEEFFFPEDRSSVRHEDDLSAAGEGRRETEIRFRNFETGEPVWMQRSVFTLTGRDGAPVGYASINREIGDDKRAQQRLMEAERRLQAVMCAAPIGIGYSNDPGCEVVFGNPTLYSLLEICDSEDAISSPAPDPSRRSIRYFKDGRELAFSELPMQRAVAQNGEIAPEEIEVLLPSGRRWCAEISASPIRGEDGLPVGAVAVVADRTQRKHDAEALRENEELFRALAELNPDAIMVLLEGRYVYANQAAARLLGAASGDEILGLTPFDIVDPVYHDLVVERMRSVLEESRVQPLINHRWRKLNGTPLDVETATGPTRWRGRPAVQVVARDVTERNRVLQALRDADRQKDEFLATLAHELRNPLAPISNAMHFMRKADDADAATNERKRALLAMMERQIFHLVRLVDDLLEISRISRGKILLRKEAVDLASVLRDAIDTSRPLIDSAGLVLQIRLPPEAMLLDADPTRLTQVFANLLNNAAKYTESGGRIELTAERRGEEAVVSVRDNGAGVPPEMLPRLFEIFTQVDRTLGRARGGWASGWLWRASWYNYMAARSRLTATGLGGAANSSFGSPYSMFSRENR
;
A
#
# COMPACT_ATOMS: atom_id res chain seq x y z
N MET A 1 62.99 0.05 17.02
CA MET A 1 64.06 0.12 16.00
C MET A 1 65.12 -0.88 16.41
N LEU A 2 65.13 -2.02 15.74
CA LEU A 2 66.09 -2.33 14.67
C LEU A 2 67.36 -2.92 15.29
N PHE A 3 67.51 -4.24 15.23
CA PHE A 3 68.03 -5.01 14.08
C PHE A 3 69.56 -5.15 14.16
N CYS A 4 69.96 -6.41 14.22
CA CYS A 4 71.15 -7.02 13.62
C CYS A 4 72.53 -6.44 13.91
N SER A 5 73.41 -7.29 14.43
CA SER A 5 74.19 -8.22 13.58
C SER A 5 75.06 -9.07 14.52
N GLU A 6 74.84 -10.38 14.61
CA GLU A 6 75.38 -11.43 13.73
C GLU A 6 76.91 -11.55 13.78
N PHE A 7 77.38 -12.80 13.72
CA PHE A 7 78.78 -13.24 13.63
C PHE A 7 79.62 -13.23 14.92
N GLY A 8 79.22 -14.07 15.86
CA GLY A 8 80.12 -14.55 16.90
C GLY A 8 79.86 -16.02 17.22
N LEU A 9 80.84 -16.87 16.87
CA LEU A 9 81.13 -18.15 17.54
C LEU A 9 80.41 -19.40 17.00
N LEU A 10 80.64 -19.65 15.71
CA LEU A 10 80.48 -20.94 15.06
C LEU A 10 81.88 -21.56 14.85
N GLN A 11 82.59 -21.96 15.93
CA GLN A 11 83.77 -22.85 15.77
C GLN A 11 84.37 -23.55 17.01
N GLU A 12 83.73 -23.56 18.20
CA GLU A 12 84.39 -24.17 19.38
C GLU A 12 83.56 -25.15 20.23
N ARG A 13 82.55 -25.81 19.66
CA ARG A 13 81.90 -26.96 20.34
C ARG A 13 81.73 -28.21 19.48
N VAL A 14 82.73 -28.47 18.63
CA VAL A 14 82.92 -29.73 17.87
C VAL A 14 83.54 -30.86 18.73
N MET A 15 83.52 -30.78 20.07
CA MET A 15 84.19 -31.79 20.93
C MET A 15 83.32 -32.42 22.03
N GLU A 16 82.00 -32.19 22.05
CA GLU A 16 81.09 -32.86 23.02
C GLU A 16 79.92 -33.60 22.37
N THR A 17 79.95 -33.82 21.04
CA THR A 17 78.93 -34.60 20.30
C THR A 17 79.37 -36.04 20.02
N ALA A 18 80.30 -36.57 20.82
CA ALA A 18 80.88 -37.91 20.65
C ALA A 18 80.54 -38.89 21.79
N ALA A 19 79.49 -38.59 22.58
CA ALA A 19 79.04 -39.47 23.66
C ALA A 19 77.51 -39.52 23.74
N GLN A 20 76.86 -40.10 22.72
CA GLN A 20 75.54 -40.74 22.78
C GLN A 20 75.14 -41.26 21.39
N SER A 21 75.81 -42.32 20.93
CA SER A 21 75.43 -43.04 19.70
C SER A 21 75.40 -44.55 19.95
N PHE A 22 74.49 -44.97 20.83
CA PHE A 22 73.86 -46.27 20.64
C PHE A 22 72.82 -46.10 19.53
N SER A 23 73.15 -46.59 18.33
CA SER A 23 72.21 -46.73 17.22
C SER A 23 71.06 -47.63 17.69
N TYR A 24 69.92 -47.02 18.03
CA TYR A 24 68.72 -47.78 18.35
C TYR A 24 68.19 -48.41 17.06
N PRO A 25 67.83 -49.69 17.08
CA PRO A 25 67.40 -50.37 15.87
C PRO A 25 66.05 -49.81 15.38
N GLY A 26 65.94 -49.61 14.06
CA GLY A 26 64.92 -48.79 13.37
C GLY A 26 63.46 -49.25 13.43
N TYR A 27 63.07 -50.05 14.42
CA TYR A 27 61.70 -50.56 14.59
C TYR A 27 60.91 -49.90 15.74
N PHE A 28 61.52 -49.01 16.52
CA PHE A 28 60.82 -48.11 17.46
C PHE A 28 60.32 -46.81 16.79
N PHE A 29 60.01 -46.87 15.49
CA PHE A 29 59.37 -45.77 14.78
C PHE A 29 57.92 -45.64 15.24
N GLY A 30 57.55 -44.45 15.72
CA GLY A 30 56.25 -44.13 16.29
C GLY A 30 56.36 -42.87 17.16
N GLY A 31 55.40 -41.96 17.00
CA GLY A 31 55.20 -40.83 17.91
C GLY A 31 54.31 -41.24 19.07
N GLY A 32 54.56 -40.71 20.27
CA GLY A 32 53.84 -41.09 21.50
C GLY A 32 54.78 -41.25 22.69
N ASP A 33 54.22 -41.18 23.89
CA ASP A 33 54.98 -41.26 25.14
C ASP A 33 55.54 -42.66 25.33
N VAL A 34 54.76 -43.71 25.01
CA VAL A 34 55.18 -45.10 25.13
C VAL A 34 56.31 -45.43 24.14
N ALA A 35 56.25 -44.92 22.91
CA ALA A 35 57.33 -45.09 21.94
C ALA A 35 58.63 -44.39 22.39
N ALA A 36 58.53 -43.21 23.01
CA ALA A 36 59.67 -42.52 23.59
C ALA A 36 60.28 -43.30 24.77
N SER A 37 59.43 -43.86 25.63
CA SER A 37 59.87 -44.65 26.78
C SER A 37 60.49 -45.98 26.38
N MET A 38 59.99 -46.65 25.34
CA MET A 38 60.64 -47.86 24.78
C MET A 38 62.04 -47.57 24.21
N ARG A 39 62.28 -46.37 23.64
CA ARG A 39 63.62 -45.95 23.19
C ARG A 39 64.56 -45.62 24.35
N GLY A 40 64.03 -45.21 25.50
CA GLY A 40 64.82 -44.88 26.69
C GLY A 40 65.05 -46.04 27.65
N ALA A 41 64.36 -47.18 27.46
CA ALA A 41 64.37 -48.29 28.41
C ALA A 41 65.66 -49.14 28.34
N ASP A 42 66.18 -49.54 29.51
CA ASP A 42 67.28 -50.51 29.60
C ASP A 42 66.74 -51.95 29.49
N TRP A 43 66.64 -52.42 28.25
CA TRP A 43 66.14 -53.76 27.94
C TRP A 43 67.07 -54.90 28.37
N ALA A 44 68.35 -54.62 28.66
CA ALA A 44 69.31 -55.66 29.07
C ALA A 44 68.92 -56.31 30.41
N ASN A 45 68.17 -55.59 31.24
CA ASN A 45 67.65 -56.06 32.53
C ASN A 45 66.21 -56.63 32.46
N THR A 46 65.68 -56.85 31.25
CA THR A 46 64.36 -57.46 31.03
C THR A 46 64.49 -58.87 30.43
N PRO A 47 63.49 -59.76 30.62
CA PRO A 47 63.42 -61.05 29.94
C PRO A 47 63.54 -61.00 28.41
N LEU A 48 63.28 -59.85 27.77
CA LEU A 48 63.41 -59.65 26.33
C LEU A 48 64.86 -59.50 25.87
N GLY A 49 65.78 -59.12 26.76
CA GLY A 49 67.18 -58.84 26.42
C GLY A 49 67.36 -57.61 25.52
N ALA A 50 68.60 -57.30 25.13
CA ALA A 50 68.89 -56.12 24.33
C ALA A 50 68.22 -56.19 22.93
N PRO A 51 67.62 -55.10 22.40
CA PRO A 51 66.82 -55.13 21.18
C PRO A 51 67.60 -55.64 19.96
N ALA A 52 68.92 -55.44 19.92
CA ALA A 52 69.79 -55.97 18.87
C ALA A 52 69.68 -57.50 18.67
N PHE A 53 69.17 -58.24 19.66
CA PHE A 53 68.98 -59.69 19.62
C PHE A 53 67.51 -60.14 19.55
N TRP A 54 66.56 -59.20 19.43
CA TRP A 54 65.14 -59.54 19.37
C TRP A 54 64.80 -60.32 18.10
N PRO A 55 63.98 -61.38 18.19
CA PRO A 55 63.51 -62.09 17.02
C PRO A 55 62.69 -61.18 16.11
N GLN A 56 62.79 -61.40 14.81
CA GLN A 56 62.21 -60.50 13.83
C GLN A 56 60.68 -60.38 13.90
N GLY A 57 59.99 -61.46 14.30
CA GLY A 57 58.54 -61.45 14.54
C GLY A 57 58.13 -60.47 15.65
N LEU A 58 58.96 -60.34 16.70
CA LEU A 58 58.75 -59.36 17.76
C LEU A 58 58.93 -57.93 17.24
N CYS A 59 60.01 -57.67 16.49
CA CYS A 59 60.27 -56.32 15.95
C CYS A 59 59.13 -55.83 15.05
N ALA A 60 58.56 -56.70 14.22
CA ALA A 60 57.43 -56.38 13.35
C ALA A 60 56.15 -56.10 14.17
N ALA A 61 55.86 -56.93 15.17
CA ALA A 61 54.71 -56.73 16.05
C ALA A 61 54.82 -55.42 16.84
N VAL A 62 56.00 -55.09 17.38
CA VAL A 62 56.26 -53.84 18.10
C VAL A 62 56.07 -52.62 17.21
N SER A 63 56.60 -52.66 15.99
CA SER A 63 56.42 -51.56 15.03
C SER A 63 54.93 -51.35 14.69
N LEU A 64 54.16 -52.43 14.48
CA LEU A 64 52.72 -52.33 14.25
C LEU A 64 51.98 -51.78 15.48
N CYS A 65 52.37 -52.23 16.67
CA CYS A 65 51.78 -51.78 17.94
C CYS A 65 51.96 -50.27 18.11
N LEU A 66 53.19 -49.76 17.99
CA LEU A 66 53.52 -48.35 18.23
C LEU A 66 52.94 -47.39 17.18
N ASN A 67 52.65 -47.85 15.96
CA ASN A 67 52.07 -47.00 14.91
C ASN A 67 50.54 -47.05 14.83
N SER A 68 49.88 -47.82 15.70
CA SER A 68 48.42 -47.92 15.74
C SER A 68 47.82 -46.96 16.78
N THR A 69 46.68 -46.36 16.44
CA THR A 69 45.79 -45.66 17.40
C THR A 69 44.85 -46.58 18.14
N TYR A 70 44.78 -47.85 17.75
CA TYR A 70 43.97 -48.83 18.46
C TYR A 70 44.67 -49.32 19.71
N PRO A 71 43.94 -49.65 20.79
CA PRO A 71 44.58 -50.18 21.98
C PRO A 71 45.14 -51.58 21.73
N LEU A 72 46.46 -51.70 21.75
CA LEU A 72 47.19 -52.93 21.42
C LEU A 72 48.16 -53.32 22.54
N LEU A 73 48.31 -54.63 22.71
CA LEU A 73 49.26 -55.25 23.62
C LEU A 73 49.90 -56.50 23.01
N ILE A 74 51.16 -56.73 23.35
CA ILE A 74 51.98 -57.87 22.93
C ILE A 74 52.46 -58.57 24.19
N CYS A 75 52.35 -59.89 24.23
CA CYS A 75 52.93 -60.72 25.29
C CYS A 75 53.96 -61.65 24.66
N TRP A 76 55.23 -61.53 25.04
CA TRP A 76 56.34 -62.17 24.32
C TRP A 76 57.23 -63.05 25.19
N GLY A 77 57.66 -64.18 24.63
CA GLY A 77 58.58 -65.13 25.26
C GLY A 77 57.92 -66.06 26.28
N PRO A 78 58.70 -66.98 26.88
CA PRO A 78 58.19 -67.92 27.89
C PRO A 78 57.65 -67.23 29.14
N ASP A 79 58.20 -66.05 29.48
CA ASP A 79 57.76 -65.24 30.62
C ASP A 79 56.62 -64.27 30.26
N LEU A 80 56.16 -64.26 29.00
CA LEU A 80 55.12 -63.38 28.48
C LEU A 80 55.33 -61.92 28.88
N ALA A 81 56.51 -61.41 28.55
CA ALA A 81 56.89 -60.02 28.75
C ALA A 81 55.93 -59.08 28.00
N LEU A 82 55.42 -58.07 28.70
CA LEU A 82 54.36 -57.20 28.21
C LEU A 82 54.92 -55.98 27.45
N LEU A 83 54.36 -55.71 26.26
CA LEU A 83 54.56 -54.48 25.49
C LEU A 83 53.19 -53.94 25.07
N PHE A 84 53.04 -52.63 24.91
CA PHE A 84 51.79 -51.99 24.51
C PHE A 84 52.06 -50.64 23.84
N ASN A 85 51.04 -50.03 23.24
CA ASN A 85 51.09 -48.67 22.70
C ASN A 85 50.36 -47.67 23.60
N ASP A 86 50.42 -46.37 23.27
CA ASP A 86 49.76 -45.30 24.04
C ASP A 86 48.25 -45.52 24.21
N ALA A 87 47.55 -45.99 23.16
CA ALA A 87 46.14 -46.34 23.27
C ALA A 87 45.90 -47.55 24.19
N GLY A 88 46.80 -48.55 24.16
CA GLY A 88 46.80 -49.70 25.08
C GLY A 88 47.01 -49.26 26.52
N LYS A 89 47.92 -48.30 26.76
CA LYS A 89 48.15 -47.67 28.06
C LYS A 89 46.88 -47.03 28.61
N GLU A 90 46.16 -46.28 27.78
CA GLU A 90 44.88 -45.66 28.15
C GLU A 90 43.79 -46.70 28.41
N ALA A 91 43.65 -47.71 27.54
CA ALA A 91 42.63 -48.75 27.69
C ALA A 91 42.83 -49.65 28.92
N MET A 92 44.07 -49.78 29.41
CA MET A 92 44.41 -50.42 30.68
C MET A 92 44.24 -49.50 31.90
N GLY A 93 43.78 -48.25 31.71
CA GLY A 93 43.51 -47.29 32.77
C GLY A 93 44.73 -46.46 33.20
N GLY A 94 45.64 -46.17 32.27
CA GLY A 94 46.87 -45.41 32.54
C GLY A 94 48.02 -46.30 33.01
N ALA A 95 48.30 -47.40 32.27
CA ALA A 95 49.39 -48.32 32.58
C ALA A 95 50.73 -47.58 32.78
N ASP A 96 51.53 -48.04 33.75
CA ASP A 96 52.85 -47.47 34.00
C ASP A 96 53.84 -47.97 32.93
N GLU A 97 54.65 -47.07 32.39
CA GLU A 97 55.72 -47.41 31.44
C GLU A 97 56.77 -48.32 32.07
N ALA A 98 56.87 -48.35 33.40
CA ALA A 98 57.67 -49.32 34.15
C ALA A 98 57.22 -50.78 33.98
N TRP A 99 56.06 -51.04 33.36
CA TRP A 99 55.57 -52.39 33.05
C TRP A 99 56.16 -52.96 31.76
N LEU A 100 56.72 -52.11 30.90
CA LEU A 100 57.29 -52.53 29.62
C LEU A 100 58.41 -53.56 29.83
N GLY A 101 58.30 -54.69 29.15
CA GLY A 101 59.27 -55.79 29.21
C GLY A 101 59.18 -56.65 30.46
N ARG A 102 58.32 -56.35 31.44
CA ARG A 102 58.11 -57.22 32.61
C ARG A 102 57.10 -58.34 32.33
N PRO A 103 57.21 -59.50 32.99
CA PRO A 103 56.25 -60.59 32.82
C PRO A 103 54.81 -60.14 33.11
N LEU A 104 53.86 -60.48 32.22
CA LEU A 104 52.44 -60.12 32.37
C LEU A 104 51.87 -60.56 33.74
N ALA A 105 52.32 -61.71 34.24
CA ALA A 105 51.93 -62.24 35.54
C ALA A 105 52.32 -61.35 36.74
N GLU A 106 53.41 -60.58 36.62
CA GLU A 106 53.89 -59.68 37.69
C GLU A 106 53.17 -58.34 37.68
N VAL A 107 52.94 -57.79 36.48
CA VAL A 107 52.39 -56.43 36.34
C VAL A 107 50.86 -56.41 36.40
N LEU A 108 50.20 -57.45 35.89
CA LEU A 108 48.74 -57.55 35.84
C LEU A 108 48.28 -58.98 36.20
N PRO A 109 48.35 -59.38 37.49
CA PRO A 109 48.07 -60.76 37.92
C PRO A 109 46.63 -61.21 37.66
N ASP A 110 45.66 -60.30 37.67
CA ASP A 110 44.25 -60.63 37.40
C ASP A 110 43.92 -60.71 35.89
N LEU A 111 44.63 -59.93 35.07
CA LEU A 111 44.58 -60.07 33.61
C LEU A 111 45.22 -61.39 33.19
N TRP A 112 46.38 -61.72 33.80
CA TRP A 112 47.10 -62.97 33.61
C TRP A 112 46.24 -64.21 33.87
N LYS A 113 45.53 -64.29 35.01
CA LYS A 113 44.67 -65.45 35.34
C LYS A 113 43.64 -65.77 34.25
N ASN A 114 43.15 -64.74 33.55
CA ASN A 114 42.13 -64.90 32.51
C ASN A 114 42.74 -65.13 31.12
N LEU A 115 43.88 -64.51 30.83
CA LEU A 115 44.52 -64.60 29.52
C LEU A 115 45.45 -65.80 29.39
N ALA A 116 46.12 -66.26 30.45
CA ALA A 116 47.12 -67.34 30.37
C ALA A 116 46.59 -68.62 29.68
N PRO A 117 45.40 -69.16 30.01
CA PRO A 117 44.88 -70.36 29.33
C PRO A 117 44.58 -70.13 27.85
N VAL A 118 44.16 -68.91 27.49
CA VAL A 118 43.84 -68.54 26.12
C VAL A 118 45.11 -68.33 25.31
N ILE A 119 46.11 -67.66 25.89
CA ILE A 119 47.43 -67.43 25.30
C ILE A 119 48.16 -68.76 25.09
N GLU A 120 48.17 -69.66 26.08
CA GLU A 120 48.75 -71.00 25.93
C GLU A 120 48.07 -71.80 24.81
N LYS A 121 46.74 -71.74 24.71
CA LYS A 121 46.02 -72.38 23.61
C LYS A 121 46.42 -71.81 22.26
N VAL A 122 46.50 -70.48 22.14
CA VAL A 122 46.90 -69.79 20.91
C VAL A 122 48.35 -70.15 20.52
N LEU A 123 49.27 -70.20 21.48
CA LEU A 123 50.67 -70.58 21.25
C LEU A 123 50.86 -72.06 20.93
N ASN A 124 50.01 -72.95 21.43
CA ASN A 124 50.08 -74.38 21.14
C ASN A 124 49.39 -74.78 19.83
N SER A 125 48.27 -74.13 19.50
CA SER A 125 47.45 -74.47 18.32
C SER A 125 47.78 -73.62 17.09
N GLY A 126 48.32 -72.43 17.28
CA GLY A 126 48.43 -71.43 16.21
C GLY A 126 47.09 -70.82 15.79
N GLU A 127 45.99 -71.18 16.45
CA GLU A 127 44.67 -70.63 16.16
C GLU A 127 44.41 -69.36 16.99
N PRO A 128 43.94 -68.27 16.38
CA PRO A 128 43.49 -67.08 17.10
C PRO A 128 42.32 -67.39 18.04
N ALA A 129 42.26 -66.66 19.15
CA ALA A 129 41.19 -66.80 20.12
C ALA A 129 40.64 -65.43 20.55
N THR A 130 39.48 -65.45 21.18
CA THR A 130 38.91 -64.28 21.85
C THR A 130 38.87 -64.51 23.35
N ALA A 131 39.10 -63.46 24.12
CA ALA A 131 38.97 -63.46 25.56
C ALA A 131 38.24 -62.20 26.00
N SER A 132 37.50 -62.26 27.10
CA SER A 132 36.84 -61.08 27.66
C SER A 132 37.28 -60.92 29.11
N CYS A 133 38.00 -59.84 29.40
CA CYS A 133 38.64 -59.62 30.72
C CYS A 133 38.60 -58.16 31.17
N HIS A 134 38.82 -57.95 32.46
CA HIS A 134 38.93 -56.62 33.08
C HIS A 134 40.35 -56.10 32.88
N MET A 135 40.48 -54.95 32.22
CA MET A 135 41.78 -54.45 31.74
C MET A 135 42.56 -53.59 32.74
N GLY A 136 41.92 -53.16 33.84
CA GLY A 136 42.55 -52.30 34.84
C GLY A 136 42.82 -53.01 36.17
N ALA A 137 43.84 -52.54 36.90
CA ALA A 137 44.20 -53.03 38.23
C ALA A 137 43.12 -52.80 39.32
N ASN A 138 42.11 -51.96 39.03
CA ASN A 138 41.02 -51.65 39.96
C ASN A 138 39.82 -52.61 39.77
N PRO A 139 39.21 -53.12 40.88
CA PRO A 139 38.05 -54.05 40.87
C PRO A 139 36.72 -53.56 40.23
N GLY A 140 36.74 -52.51 39.41
CA GLY A 140 35.58 -51.97 38.71
C GLY A 140 35.86 -51.53 37.26
N SER A 141 37.03 -51.87 36.71
CA SER A 141 37.35 -51.57 35.31
C SER A 141 36.36 -52.28 34.36
N PRO A 142 35.92 -51.65 33.28
CA PRO A 142 34.98 -52.28 32.35
C PRO A 142 35.61 -53.52 31.71
N ARG A 143 34.81 -54.57 31.56
CA ARG A 143 35.23 -55.77 30.82
C ARG A 143 35.41 -55.39 29.36
N ARG A 144 36.54 -55.78 28.78
CA ARG A 144 36.86 -55.56 27.36
C ARG A 144 36.99 -56.90 26.69
N ASP A 145 36.58 -56.95 25.43
CA ASP A 145 36.79 -58.11 24.58
C ASP A 145 38.13 -57.94 23.85
N LEU A 146 38.93 -58.99 23.85
CA LEU A 146 40.25 -59.04 23.25
C LEU A 146 40.22 -60.08 22.14
N ARG A 147 40.85 -59.75 21.01
CA ARG A 147 41.25 -60.72 20.00
C ARG A 147 42.74 -61.00 20.17
N ILE A 148 43.09 -62.28 20.28
CA ILE A 148 44.43 -62.76 20.60
C ILE A 148 44.90 -63.63 19.43
N GLY A 149 45.93 -63.18 18.74
CA GLY A 149 46.56 -63.90 17.62
C GLY A 149 47.99 -64.33 17.98
N PRO A 150 48.48 -65.46 17.45
CA PRO A 150 49.85 -65.89 17.68
C PRO A 150 50.83 -65.06 16.83
N ILE A 151 52.03 -64.82 17.35
CA ILE A 151 53.14 -64.21 16.62
C ILE A 151 54.15 -65.30 16.24
N PRO A 152 54.29 -65.63 14.94
CA PRO A 152 55.15 -66.73 14.49
C PRO A 152 56.64 -66.42 14.67
N VAL A 153 57.42 -67.48 14.95
CA VAL A 153 58.89 -67.50 14.94
C VAL A 153 59.37 -68.78 14.25
N ALA A 154 60.66 -68.84 13.87
CA ALA A 154 61.21 -69.92 13.04
C ALA A 154 60.92 -71.37 13.50
N ASN A 155 60.67 -71.61 14.80
CA ASN A 155 60.36 -72.91 15.38
C ASN A 155 59.07 -72.91 16.22
N GLY A 156 58.02 -72.21 15.79
CA GLY A 156 56.70 -72.20 16.44
C GLY A 156 56.15 -70.79 16.64
N PHE A 157 55.63 -70.49 17.82
CA PHE A 157 55.08 -69.17 18.16
C PHE A 157 55.83 -68.57 19.34
N GLY A 158 56.32 -67.34 19.17
CA GLY A 158 57.18 -66.67 20.15
C GLY A 158 56.44 -65.77 21.14
N GLY A 159 55.17 -65.46 20.85
CA GLY A 159 54.33 -64.59 21.65
C GLY A 159 52.94 -64.44 21.05
N VAL A 160 52.13 -63.57 21.64
CA VAL A 160 50.78 -63.25 21.15
C VAL A 160 50.60 -61.74 20.98
N PHE A 161 49.78 -61.39 20.00
CA PHE A 161 49.35 -60.05 19.70
C PHE A 161 47.87 -59.91 20.07
N CYS A 162 47.54 -58.88 20.85
CA CYS A 162 46.23 -58.72 21.45
C CYS A 162 45.65 -57.34 21.10
N SER A 163 44.48 -57.31 20.48
CA SER A 163 43.72 -56.07 20.25
C SER A 163 42.55 -55.96 21.21
N ILE A 164 42.37 -54.79 21.83
CA ILE A 164 41.27 -54.52 22.75
C ILE A 164 40.12 -53.86 21.98
N LEU A 165 38.93 -54.44 22.04
CA LEU A 165 37.71 -53.89 21.47
C LEU A 165 37.04 -52.92 22.46
N LEU A 166 36.88 -51.66 22.05
CA LEU A 166 36.19 -50.63 22.85
C LEU A 166 34.68 -50.68 22.57
N ALA A 167 33.88 -50.74 23.64
CA ALA A 167 32.43 -51.00 23.58
C ALA A 167 31.57 -49.85 23.01
N GLU A 168 32.16 -48.71 22.63
CA GLU A 168 31.41 -47.53 22.15
C GLU A 168 31.05 -47.57 20.65
N ALA A 169 31.28 -48.69 19.95
CA ALA A 169 30.91 -48.85 18.55
C ALA A 169 29.74 -49.82 18.28
N TYR A 170 29.20 -50.55 19.27
CA TYR A 170 28.23 -51.65 19.02
C TYR A 170 26.84 -51.47 19.67
N GLY A 171 26.60 -50.38 20.41
CA GLY A 171 25.35 -50.16 21.16
C GLY A 171 24.16 -49.61 20.37
N ALA A 172 24.37 -49.08 19.15
CA ALA A 172 23.32 -48.40 18.39
C ALA A 172 22.46 -49.33 17.51
N GLN A 173 22.90 -50.56 17.25
CA GLN A 173 22.30 -51.40 16.19
C GLN A 173 21.24 -52.39 16.68
N LYS A 174 21.13 -52.67 18.00
CA LYS A 174 20.17 -53.65 18.55
C LYS A 174 18.86 -53.07 19.13
N ARG A 175 18.67 -51.76 19.12
CA ARG A 175 17.41 -51.11 19.60
C ARG A 175 16.42 -50.73 18.50
N ARG A 176 16.74 -50.96 17.22
CA ARG A 176 15.85 -50.61 16.08
C ARG A 176 14.97 -51.74 15.54
N GLU A 177 15.05 -52.95 16.08
CA GLU A 177 14.19 -54.06 15.65
C GLU A 177 13.18 -54.47 16.74
N ARG A 178 12.15 -53.63 16.95
CA ARG A 178 10.78 -54.04 17.32
C ARG A 178 9.79 -52.92 16.96
N PRO A 179 9.01 -53.04 15.88
CA PRO A 179 7.84 -52.20 15.69
C PRO A 179 6.70 -52.72 16.59
N ARG A 180 6.14 -51.85 17.44
CA ARG A 180 4.80 -52.05 18.02
C ARG A 180 3.79 -51.45 17.04
N GLU A 181 3.08 -52.31 16.33
CA GLU A 181 1.87 -51.95 15.61
C GLU A 181 0.74 -51.67 16.62
N THR A 182 0.20 -50.45 16.59
CA THR A 182 -1.21 -50.20 16.92
C THR A 182 -1.70 -49.05 16.04
N GLY A 183 -2.35 -49.40 14.94
CA GLY A 183 -3.13 -48.48 14.12
C GLY A 183 -4.50 -49.09 13.89
N SER A 184 -5.52 -48.57 14.58
CA SER A 184 -6.92 -48.86 14.30
C SER A 184 -7.44 -47.89 13.23
N HIS A 185 -7.79 -48.41 12.06
CA HIS A 185 -8.77 -47.79 11.15
C HIS A 185 -9.74 -48.87 10.68
N PRO A 186 -11.06 -48.59 10.58
CA PRO A 186 -11.96 -49.44 9.82
C PRO A 186 -12.46 -48.76 8.53
N ASN A 187 -12.57 -49.61 7.49
CA ASN A 187 -13.44 -49.58 6.30
C ASN A 187 -13.23 -48.46 5.28
N THR A 188 -13.33 -48.64 3.96
CA THR A 188 -13.75 -49.69 2.98
C THR A 188 -13.52 -49.03 1.60
N GLY A 189 -13.28 -49.65 0.43
CA GLY A 189 -13.26 -51.02 -0.06
C GLY A 189 -12.87 -51.04 -1.56
N PHE A 190 -12.84 -52.26 -2.13
CA PHE A 190 -12.69 -52.63 -3.56
C PHE A 190 -11.30 -52.43 -4.21
N ARG A 191 -10.73 -53.37 -4.99
CA ARG A 191 -10.96 -54.79 -5.29
C ARG A 191 -9.69 -55.30 -5.99
N ALA A 192 -9.24 -56.51 -5.66
CA ALA A 192 -8.08 -57.18 -6.25
C ALA A 192 -8.40 -57.91 -7.57
N VAL A 193 -7.38 -58.03 -8.43
CA VAL A 193 -7.12 -59.10 -9.42
C VAL A 193 -5.60 -59.15 -9.52
N GLY A 194 -4.83 -60.23 -9.39
CA GLY A 194 -5.05 -61.67 -9.28
C GLY A 194 -3.80 -62.36 -9.86
N LEU A 195 -3.40 -63.49 -9.26
CA LEU A 195 -2.44 -64.52 -9.73
C LEU A 195 -0.99 -64.49 -9.19
N ALA A 196 -0.74 -65.41 -8.25
CA ALA A 196 0.54 -66.05 -7.89
C ALA A 196 0.79 -67.28 -8.84
N PRO A 197 1.73 -68.24 -8.62
CA PRO A 197 2.80 -68.40 -7.60
C PRO A 197 4.13 -69.02 -8.14
N GLY A 198 5.14 -69.23 -7.28
CA GLY A 198 6.20 -70.24 -7.50
C GLY A 198 7.42 -70.07 -6.57
N ARG A 199 7.41 -70.73 -5.40
CA ARG A 199 8.32 -71.84 -4.97
C ARG A 199 9.82 -71.53 -5.14
N GLY A 200 10.69 -71.57 -4.13
CA GLY A 200 10.69 -72.24 -2.84
C GLY A 200 12.08 -72.88 -2.64
N ASP A 201 12.66 -72.69 -1.45
CA ASP A 201 13.74 -73.42 -0.76
C ASP A 201 14.99 -73.85 -1.56
N GLY A 202 16.22 -73.59 -1.12
CA GLY A 202 16.76 -73.81 0.21
C GLY A 202 17.85 -74.89 0.11
N GLY A 203 19.09 -74.56 0.50
CA GLY A 203 20.19 -75.53 0.48
C GLY A 203 21.55 -74.88 0.69
N GLY A 204 22.04 -74.94 1.93
CA GLY A 204 23.41 -74.54 2.27
C GLY A 204 24.45 -75.55 1.79
N SER A 205 25.68 -75.07 1.58
CA SER A 205 26.82 -75.91 1.22
C SER A 205 27.99 -75.62 2.14
N ARG A 206 28.35 -76.64 2.92
CA ARG A 206 29.65 -76.87 3.55
C ARG A 206 30.75 -76.84 2.49
N VAL A 207 31.89 -76.25 2.80
CA VAL A 207 33.11 -76.35 1.98
C VAL A 207 33.91 -77.55 2.45
N CYS A 208 34.11 -78.52 1.55
CA CYS A 208 35.08 -79.61 1.67
C CYS A 208 36.41 -79.15 1.09
N PHE A 209 37.52 -79.45 1.77
CA PHE A 209 38.86 -79.47 1.20
C PHE A 209 39.13 -80.87 0.64
N SER A 210 39.66 -80.95 -0.59
CA SER A 210 40.25 -82.19 -1.12
C SER A 210 41.50 -81.88 -1.94
N ASP A 211 42.58 -82.54 -1.54
CA ASP A 211 43.92 -82.63 -2.14
C ASP A 211 43.95 -83.36 -3.51
N GLU A 212 45.13 -83.29 -4.13
CA GLU A 212 45.75 -84.25 -5.10
C GLU A 212 45.85 -83.86 -6.60
N ALA A 213 47.02 -83.29 -6.94
CA ALA A 213 48.14 -83.85 -7.75
C ALA A 213 48.05 -84.15 -9.28
N GLN A 214 49.01 -83.50 -10.00
CA GLN A 214 49.94 -83.99 -11.08
C GLN A 214 49.48 -84.15 -12.56
N PRO A 215 50.40 -84.25 -13.58
CA PRO A 215 51.84 -83.87 -13.73
C PRO A 215 52.28 -83.27 -15.12
N GLY A 216 53.53 -82.78 -15.25
CA GLY A 216 54.34 -82.97 -16.51
C GLY A 216 55.32 -81.88 -17.02
N CYS A 217 56.63 -82.09 -16.79
CA CYS A 217 57.85 -81.74 -17.59
C CYS A 217 58.21 -80.24 -17.90
N SER A 218 59.45 -79.73 -17.84
CA SER A 218 60.82 -80.28 -17.76
C SER A 218 61.88 -79.16 -17.60
N GLY A 219 63.00 -79.44 -16.89
CA GLY A 219 64.36 -78.85 -17.02
C GLY A 219 64.59 -77.47 -16.36
N ASP A 220 65.67 -77.15 -15.64
CA ASP A 220 66.94 -77.80 -15.28
C ASP A 220 67.46 -77.16 -13.96
N ALA A 221 68.25 -77.91 -13.18
CA ALA A 221 69.05 -77.46 -12.02
C ALA A 221 70.54 -77.35 -12.44
N PRO A 222 71.51 -76.83 -11.64
CA PRO A 222 71.47 -76.50 -10.21
C PRO A 222 72.16 -75.18 -9.79
N ASP A 223 71.88 -74.65 -8.58
CA ASP A 223 72.92 -74.12 -7.70
C ASP A 223 72.41 -73.88 -6.26
N ASN A 224 73.37 -73.96 -5.33
CA ASN A 224 73.31 -74.27 -3.90
C ASN A 224 72.38 -73.38 -3.01
N PRO A 225 71.84 -73.90 -1.88
CA PRO A 225 70.80 -73.26 -1.09
C PRO A 225 71.33 -72.51 0.14
N THR A 226 71.14 -71.20 0.19
CA THR A 226 71.10 -70.41 1.43
C THR A 226 70.44 -69.06 1.16
N SER A 227 69.13 -69.06 0.84
CA SER A 227 68.32 -67.85 0.86
C SER A 227 67.08 -68.06 1.72
N SER A 228 67.23 -67.63 2.98
CA SER A 228 66.22 -66.98 3.81
C SER A 228 64.75 -67.15 3.38
N ARG A 229 64.08 -68.18 3.90
CA ARG A 229 62.61 -68.29 4.03
C ARG A 229 61.97 -67.24 4.98
N LEU A 230 62.62 -66.09 5.19
CA LEU A 230 62.27 -65.10 6.22
C LEU A 230 61.51 -63.83 5.74
N PRO A 231 61.15 -63.62 4.44
CA PRO A 231 60.21 -62.54 4.06
C PRO A 231 58.72 -62.92 4.03
N GLU A 232 58.35 -64.19 3.81
CA GLU A 232 56.93 -64.60 3.60
C GLU A 232 56.11 -64.64 4.91
N GLU A 233 56.72 -64.98 6.03
CA GLU A 233 56.04 -65.10 7.34
C GLU A 233 55.57 -63.75 7.90
N GLN A 234 56.27 -62.66 7.58
CA GLN A 234 55.95 -61.31 8.04
C GLN A 234 54.75 -60.70 7.30
N ALA A 235 54.64 -61.00 6.00
CA ALA A 235 53.51 -60.59 5.19
C ALA A 235 52.22 -61.29 5.65
N CYS A 236 52.30 -62.57 6.04
CA CYS A 236 51.14 -63.34 6.48
C CYS A 236 50.50 -62.81 7.78
N LEU A 237 51.31 -62.40 8.79
CA LEU A 237 50.78 -61.86 10.05
C LEU A 237 50.05 -60.52 9.85
N PHE A 238 50.63 -59.64 9.04
CA PHE A 238 50.07 -58.32 8.77
C PHE A 238 48.83 -58.38 7.86
N LEU A 239 48.83 -59.26 6.84
CA LEU A 239 47.65 -59.53 6.01
C LEU A 239 46.51 -60.13 6.84
N PHE A 240 46.81 -61.07 7.74
CA PHE A 240 45.80 -61.66 8.64
C PHE A 240 45.19 -60.63 9.61
N LEU A 241 46.02 -59.75 10.21
CA LEU A 241 45.54 -58.69 11.12
C LEU A 241 44.67 -57.65 10.40
N ALA A 242 45.02 -57.29 9.17
CA ALA A 242 44.26 -56.32 8.38
C ALA A 242 42.95 -56.89 7.82
N GLU A 243 42.90 -58.19 7.49
CA GLU A 243 41.67 -58.88 7.04
C GLU A 243 40.58 -58.94 8.11
N GLN A 244 40.94 -58.93 9.39
CA GLN A 244 40.01 -59.01 10.52
C GLN A 244 39.56 -57.64 11.06
N CYS A 245 40.04 -56.53 10.48
CA CYS A 245 39.66 -55.17 10.87
C CYS A 245 38.35 -54.72 10.21
N ASP A 246 37.47 -54.07 10.99
CA ASP A 246 36.21 -53.51 10.49
C ASP A 246 36.38 -52.10 9.87
N GLU A 247 37.58 -51.52 9.99
CA GLU A 247 37.94 -50.30 9.26
C GLU A 247 38.49 -50.62 7.87
N PHE A 248 38.29 -49.70 6.93
CA PHE A 248 38.86 -49.84 5.60
C PHE A 248 40.37 -49.58 5.63
N ILE A 249 41.15 -50.64 5.44
CA ILE A 249 42.61 -50.60 5.31
C ILE A 249 43.01 -50.88 3.86
N ALA A 250 43.83 -49.99 3.28
CA ALA A 250 44.50 -50.22 2.00
C ALA A 250 46.00 -49.96 2.09
N ILE A 251 46.76 -50.69 1.28
CA ILE A 251 48.21 -50.63 1.23
C ILE A 251 48.62 -50.46 -0.20
N TRP A 252 49.52 -49.51 -0.39
CA TRP A 252 49.96 -49.05 -1.68
C TRP A 252 51.47 -49.19 -1.76
N ASN A 253 51.94 -49.67 -2.90
CA ASN A 253 53.36 -49.65 -3.22
C ASN A 253 53.81 -48.22 -3.54
N LEU A 254 55.12 -47.96 -3.57
CA LEU A 254 55.66 -46.63 -3.92
C LEU A 254 55.31 -46.18 -5.34
N ASP A 255 55.01 -47.12 -6.25
CA ASP A 255 54.51 -46.83 -7.60
C ASP A 255 53.00 -46.52 -7.65
N ARG A 256 52.36 -46.41 -6.49
CA ARG A 256 50.92 -46.18 -6.29
C ARG A 256 50.02 -47.33 -6.79
N SER A 257 50.58 -48.51 -7.02
CA SER A 257 49.78 -49.72 -7.22
C SER A 257 49.23 -50.22 -5.88
N LEU A 258 47.95 -50.63 -5.87
CA LEU A 258 47.34 -51.21 -4.69
C LEU A 258 47.95 -52.60 -4.45
N SER A 259 48.57 -52.78 -3.29
CA SER A 259 49.13 -54.06 -2.86
C SER A 259 48.08 -54.90 -2.13
N PHE A 260 47.29 -54.25 -1.27
CA PHE A 260 46.30 -54.91 -0.43
C PHE A 260 45.12 -53.98 -0.11
N LEU A 261 43.93 -54.56 0.00
CA LEU A 261 42.70 -53.93 0.45
C LEU A 261 41.93 -54.95 1.28
N ASN A 262 41.53 -54.58 2.48
CA ASN A 262 40.84 -55.51 3.37
C ASN A 262 39.34 -55.65 3.04
N PRO A 263 38.64 -56.66 3.59
CA PRO A 263 37.22 -56.89 3.34
C PRO A 263 36.30 -55.72 3.71
N ALA A 264 36.62 -54.96 4.75
CA ALA A 264 35.86 -53.75 5.12
C ALA A 264 35.93 -52.68 4.02
N GLY A 265 37.12 -52.43 3.47
CA GLY A 265 37.31 -51.52 2.34
C GLY A 265 36.60 -51.98 1.07
N MET A 266 36.63 -53.28 0.76
CA MET A 266 35.87 -53.84 -0.37
C MET A 266 34.37 -53.60 -0.22
N ARG A 267 33.80 -53.82 0.97
CA ARG A 267 32.36 -53.58 1.24
C ARG A 267 31.99 -52.09 1.14
N MET A 268 32.76 -51.20 1.78
CA MET A 268 32.46 -49.76 1.80
C MET A 268 32.53 -49.13 0.39
N LEU A 269 33.45 -49.62 -0.43
CA LEU A 269 33.65 -49.13 -1.80
C LEU A 269 32.82 -49.89 -2.85
N GLY A 270 32.08 -50.94 -2.49
CA GLY A 270 31.30 -51.73 -3.45
C GLY A 270 32.15 -52.52 -4.46
N LEU A 271 33.35 -52.95 -4.06
CA LEU A 271 34.28 -53.74 -4.87
C LEU A 271 34.07 -55.24 -4.61
N LYS A 272 34.13 -56.06 -5.66
CA LYS A 272 33.78 -57.49 -5.58
C LYS A 272 34.98 -58.38 -5.25
N SER A 273 36.19 -57.93 -5.56
CA SER A 273 37.43 -58.65 -5.23
C SER A 273 38.65 -57.73 -5.13
N LEU A 274 39.70 -58.23 -4.49
CA LEU A 274 40.99 -57.54 -4.45
C LEU A 274 41.61 -57.40 -5.84
N ASP A 275 41.42 -58.39 -6.72
CA ASP A 275 41.93 -58.33 -8.10
C ASP A 275 41.26 -57.22 -8.92
N GLU A 276 39.96 -56.98 -8.69
CA GLU A 276 39.26 -55.83 -9.27
C GLU A 276 39.86 -54.52 -8.74
N ALA A 277 40.05 -54.41 -7.42
CA ALA A 277 40.61 -53.23 -6.78
C ALA A 277 42.05 -52.92 -7.26
N LYS A 278 42.88 -53.94 -7.50
CA LYS A 278 44.27 -53.81 -7.98
C LYS A 278 44.39 -53.23 -9.38
N ASN A 279 43.36 -53.42 -10.21
CA ASN A 279 43.33 -52.91 -11.58
C ASN A 279 42.81 -51.47 -11.68
N ILE A 280 42.33 -50.90 -10.57
CA ILE A 280 41.83 -49.52 -10.51
C ILE A 280 43.00 -48.59 -10.13
N PRO A 281 43.30 -47.55 -10.92
CA PRO A 281 44.27 -46.54 -10.52
C PRO A 281 43.83 -45.84 -9.23
N LEU A 282 44.77 -45.56 -8.32
CA LEU A 282 44.51 -44.84 -7.06
C LEU A 282 43.60 -43.61 -7.23
N GLU A 283 43.81 -42.82 -8.28
CA GLU A 283 43.04 -41.59 -8.53
C GLU A 283 41.56 -41.82 -8.82
N GLU A 284 41.18 -43.02 -9.26
CA GLU A 284 39.79 -43.36 -9.56
C GLU A 284 38.97 -43.73 -8.32
N PHE A 285 39.65 -44.01 -7.19
CA PHE A 285 39.01 -44.18 -5.88
C PHE A 285 38.46 -42.86 -5.32
N PHE A 286 38.86 -41.72 -5.89
CA PHE A 286 38.49 -40.38 -5.44
C PHE A 286 37.78 -39.58 -6.54
N PHE A 287 37.00 -38.59 -6.14
CA PHE A 287 36.38 -37.64 -7.05
C PHE A 287 37.43 -36.69 -7.67
N PRO A 288 37.25 -36.22 -8.92
CA PRO A 288 38.24 -35.41 -9.63
C PRO A 288 38.78 -34.21 -8.85
N GLU A 289 37.93 -33.57 -8.05
CA GLU A 289 38.25 -32.40 -7.22
C GLU A 289 39.21 -32.73 -6.08
N ASP A 290 39.20 -33.97 -5.59
CA ASP A 290 39.97 -34.40 -4.42
C ASP A 290 41.34 -35.02 -4.83
N ARG A 291 41.55 -35.31 -6.12
CA ARG A 291 42.75 -36.02 -6.65
C ARG A 291 44.07 -35.27 -6.46
N SER A 292 44.08 -33.94 -6.55
CA SER A 292 45.31 -33.15 -6.35
C SER A 292 45.79 -33.19 -4.89
N SER A 293 44.85 -33.13 -3.95
CA SER A 293 45.12 -33.21 -2.52
C SER A 293 45.64 -34.59 -2.12
N VAL A 294 45.04 -35.66 -2.65
CA VAL A 294 45.52 -37.04 -2.42
C VAL A 294 46.92 -37.25 -2.95
N ARG A 295 47.21 -36.78 -4.18
CA ARG A 295 48.55 -36.92 -4.77
C ARG A 295 49.61 -36.24 -3.91
N HIS A 296 49.34 -35.03 -3.45
CA HIS A 296 50.26 -34.29 -2.60
C HIS A 296 50.49 -34.98 -1.25
N GLU A 297 49.42 -35.51 -0.64
CA GLU A 297 49.49 -36.19 0.66
C GLU A 297 50.24 -37.53 0.58
N ASP A 298 50.01 -38.29 -0.49
CA ASP A 298 50.65 -39.59 -0.72
C ASP A 298 52.14 -39.44 -1.10
N ASP A 299 52.50 -38.39 -1.85
CA ASP A 299 53.90 -38.06 -2.16
C ASP A 299 54.71 -37.68 -0.92
N LEU A 300 54.11 -36.91 -0.01
CA LEU A 300 54.74 -36.57 1.27
C LEU A 300 54.86 -37.80 2.19
N SER A 301 53.86 -38.67 2.18
CA SER A 301 53.90 -39.93 2.94
C SER A 301 54.94 -40.90 2.38
N ALA A 302 55.12 -40.98 1.06
CA ALA A 302 56.18 -41.76 0.43
C ALA A 302 57.59 -41.22 0.74
N ALA A 303 57.72 -39.91 1.03
CA ALA A 303 58.97 -39.26 1.42
C ALA A 303 59.35 -39.47 2.91
N GLY A 304 58.52 -40.16 3.70
CA GLY A 304 58.80 -40.50 5.11
C GLY A 304 58.38 -39.45 6.14
N GLU A 305 57.57 -38.46 5.75
CA GLU A 305 57.14 -37.37 6.65
C GLU A 305 55.83 -37.69 7.40
N GLY A 306 55.90 -38.52 8.45
CA GLY A 306 54.89 -38.60 9.52
C GLY A 306 53.45 -39.01 9.13
N ARG A 307 52.60 -39.24 10.14
CA ARG A 307 51.18 -39.59 9.97
C ARG A 307 50.34 -38.35 9.68
N ARG A 308 49.42 -38.42 8.71
CA ARG A 308 48.45 -37.35 8.43
C ARG A 308 47.02 -37.88 8.46
N GLU A 309 46.10 -37.05 8.95
CA GLU A 309 44.66 -37.31 8.98
C GLU A 309 43.92 -36.27 8.13
N THR A 310 43.12 -36.72 7.17
CA THR A 310 42.37 -35.87 6.24
C THR A 310 40.96 -36.43 6.03
N GLU A 311 39.95 -35.56 5.98
CA GLU A 311 38.61 -35.93 5.54
C GLU A 311 38.55 -35.98 4.01
N ILE A 312 38.16 -37.12 3.45
CA ILE A 312 38.10 -37.31 2.01
C ILE A 312 36.91 -38.17 1.57
N ARG A 313 36.43 -37.93 0.35
CA ARG A 313 35.38 -38.73 -0.26
C ARG A 313 35.96 -39.81 -1.14
N PHE A 314 35.67 -41.05 -0.79
CA PHE A 314 35.87 -42.18 -1.67
C PHE A 314 34.66 -42.38 -2.57
N ARG A 315 34.90 -42.91 -3.76
CA ARG A 315 33.84 -43.32 -4.68
C ARG A 315 33.40 -44.74 -4.37
N ASN A 316 32.10 -44.95 -4.17
CA ASN A 316 31.54 -46.28 -4.19
C ASN A 316 31.36 -46.75 -5.66
N PHE A 317 31.97 -47.87 -6.03
CA PHE A 317 32.01 -48.40 -7.40
C PHE A 317 30.72 -49.13 -7.81
N GLU A 318 29.85 -49.49 -6.87
CA GLU A 318 28.54 -50.08 -7.15
C GLU A 318 27.46 -49.01 -7.39
N THR A 319 27.42 -47.98 -6.54
CA THR A 319 26.38 -46.93 -6.55
C THR A 319 26.80 -45.63 -7.22
N GLY A 320 28.11 -45.36 -7.29
CA GLY A 320 28.66 -44.08 -7.74
C GLY A 320 28.58 -42.94 -6.71
N GLU A 321 27.97 -43.16 -5.54
CA GLU A 321 27.81 -42.15 -4.50
C GLU A 321 29.12 -41.90 -3.72
N PRO A 322 29.31 -40.68 -3.16
CA PRO A 322 30.44 -40.38 -2.30
C PRO A 322 30.28 -41.00 -0.91
N VAL A 323 31.30 -41.74 -0.48
CA VAL A 323 31.45 -42.23 0.89
C VAL A 323 32.46 -41.34 1.61
N TRP A 324 31.98 -40.56 2.57
CA TRP A 324 32.83 -39.66 3.36
C TRP A 324 33.63 -40.46 4.39
N MET A 325 34.94 -40.29 4.36
CA MET A 325 35.86 -40.99 5.25
C MET A 325 36.88 -40.06 5.88
N GLN A 326 37.23 -40.31 7.14
CA GLN A 326 38.45 -39.81 7.76
C GLN A 326 39.58 -40.78 7.41
N ARG A 327 40.54 -40.31 6.61
CA ARG A 327 41.69 -41.05 6.08
C ARG A 327 42.94 -40.73 6.87
N SER A 328 43.57 -41.73 7.45
CA SER A 328 44.89 -41.68 8.08
C SER A 328 45.92 -42.38 7.18
N VAL A 329 46.98 -41.69 6.77
CA VAL A 329 48.06 -42.28 5.94
C VAL A 329 49.37 -42.33 6.70
N PHE A 330 50.13 -43.41 6.54
CA PHE A 330 51.47 -43.57 7.10
C PHE A 330 52.38 -44.42 6.21
N THR A 331 53.69 -44.18 6.30
CA THR A 331 54.74 -44.87 5.52
C THR A 331 55.04 -46.26 6.08
N LEU A 332 55.17 -47.25 5.21
CA LEU A 332 55.71 -48.57 5.54
C LEU A 332 57.21 -48.58 5.21
N THR A 333 58.06 -48.99 6.14
CA THR A 333 59.52 -49.04 5.97
C THR A 333 60.07 -50.47 6.02
N GLY A 334 61.09 -50.74 5.21
CA GLY A 334 61.83 -52.00 5.18
C GLY A 334 62.84 -52.12 6.33
N ARG A 335 63.54 -53.26 6.40
CA ARG A 335 64.52 -53.55 7.49
C ARG A 335 65.69 -52.56 7.58
N ASP A 336 66.00 -51.87 6.48
CA ASP A 336 67.06 -50.87 6.34
C ASP A 336 66.58 -49.44 6.62
N GLY A 337 65.29 -49.27 6.97
CA GLY A 337 64.67 -47.96 7.17
C GLY A 337 64.23 -47.27 5.87
N ALA A 338 64.42 -47.89 4.70
CA ALA A 338 63.94 -47.34 3.44
C ALA A 338 62.42 -47.49 3.31
N PRO A 339 61.68 -46.52 2.76
CA PRO A 339 60.25 -46.67 2.51
C PRO A 339 60.02 -47.78 1.47
N VAL A 340 59.07 -48.68 1.75
CA VAL A 340 58.68 -49.78 0.85
C VAL A 340 57.24 -49.63 0.33
N GLY A 341 56.46 -48.74 0.93
CA GLY A 341 55.09 -48.42 0.54
C GLY A 341 54.42 -47.49 1.55
N TYR A 342 53.10 -47.34 1.46
CA TYR A 342 52.31 -46.60 2.42
C TYR A 342 50.97 -47.30 2.67
N ALA A 343 50.47 -47.17 3.90
CA ALA A 343 49.18 -47.73 4.31
C ALA A 343 48.22 -46.61 4.67
N SER A 344 46.93 -46.85 4.39
CA SER A 344 45.83 -45.95 4.71
C SER A 344 44.78 -46.68 5.53
N ILE A 345 44.34 -46.04 6.61
CA ILE A 345 43.21 -46.46 7.44
C ILE A 345 42.10 -45.44 7.25
N ASN A 346 40.90 -45.89 6.92
CA ASN A 346 39.79 -45.04 6.51
C ASN A 346 38.55 -45.39 7.31
N ARG A 347 37.99 -44.40 8.01
CA ARG A 347 36.77 -44.52 8.83
C ARG A 347 35.63 -43.73 8.21
N GLU A 348 34.46 -44.32 8.04
CA GLU A 348 33.27 -43.64 7.52
C GLU A 348 32.70 -42.60 8.52
N ILE A 349 32.32 -41.41 8.03
CA ILE A 349 31.77 -40.28 8.83
C ILE A 349 30.40 -39.76 8.32
N GLY A 350 29.64 -40.60 7.62
CA GLY A 350 28.45 -40.19 6.86
C GLY A 350 27.28 -39.57 7.67
N ASP A 351 26.99 -40.06 8.88
CA ASP A 351 25.81 -39.64 9.65
C ASP A 351 25.94 -38.24 10.28
N ASP A 352 27.12 -37.91 10.79
CA ASP A 352 27.39 -36.62 11.44
C ASP A 352 27.36 -35.46 10.45
N LYS A 353 27.90 -35.66 9.23
CA LYS A 353 27.85 -34.65 8.17
C LYS A 353 26.43 -34.40 7.66
N ARG A 354 25.59 -35.44 7.57
CA ARG A 354 24.17 -35.29 7.19
C ARG A 354 23.34 -34.56 8.25
N ALA A 355 23.68 -34.69 9.54
CA ALA A 355 23.01 -33.93 10.61
C ALA A 355 23.41 -32.45 10.59
N GLN A 356 24.70 -32.15 10.45
CA GLN A 356 25.21 -30.78 10.35
C GLN A 356 24.67 -30.05 9.11
N GLN A 357 24.63 -30.71 7.96
CA GLN A 357 24.04 -30.14 6.73
C GLN A 357 22.55 -29.84 6.90
N ARG A 358 21.78 -30.75 7.52
CA ARG A 358 20.35 -30.51 7.77
C ARG A 358 20.10 -29.31 8.67
N LEU A 359 20.94 -29.12 9.70
CA LEU A 359 20.84 -27.95 10.58
C LEU A 359 21.17 -26.66 9.82
N MET A 360 22.31 -26.62 9.10
CA MET A 360 22.69 -25.44 8.31
C MET A 360 21.65 -25.09 7.23
N GLU A 361 21.07 -26.10 6.58
CA GLU A 361 20.04 -25.90 5.56
C GLU A 361 18.72 -25.41 6.16
N ALA A 362 18.33 -25.92 7.34
CA ALA A 362 17.18 -25.41 8.08
C ALA A 362 17.38 -23.97 8.56
N GLU A 363 18.56 -23.63 9.08
CA GLU A 363 18.93 -22.26 9.50
C GLU A 363 18.91 -21.29 8.31
N ARG A 364 19.55 -21.66 7.20
CA ARG A 364 19.52 -20.85 5.96
C ARG A 364 18.09 -20.66 5.45
N ARG A 365 17.26 -21.69 5.52
CA ARG A 365 15.85 -21.61 5.10
C ARG A 365 15.06 -20.65 5.99
N LEU A 366 15.22 -20.72 7.31
CA LEU A 366 14.55 -19.80 8.24
C LEU A 366 15.01 -18.36 8.01
N GLN A 367 16.32 -18.14 7.84
CA GLN A 367 16.87 -16.82 7.58
C GLN A 367 16.38 -16.24 6.25
N ALA A 368 16.27 -17.06 5.19
CA ALA A 368 15.69 -16.64 3.92
C ALA A 368 14.22 -16.22 4.03
N VAL A 369 13.41 -16.96 4.82
CA VAL A 369 12.01 -16.60 5.10
C VAL A 369 11.95 -15.27 5.85
N MET A 370 12.76 -15.09 6.89
CA MET A 370 12.81 -13.85 7.67
C MET A 370 13.19 -12.65 6.78
N CYS A 371 14.23 -12.78 5.96
CA CYS A 371 14.71 -11.71 5.08
C CYS A 371 13.73 -11.34 3.95
N ALA A 372 13.00 -12.32 3.40
CA ALA A 372 12.07 -12.10 2.29
C ALA A 372 10.65 -11.69 2.72
N ALA A 373 10.31 -11.85 4.00
CA ALA A 373 8.97 -11.53 4.50
C ALA A 373 8.68 -10.01 4.39
N PRO A 374 7.62 -9.59 3.68
CA PRO A 374 7.26 -8.17 3.51
C PRO A 374 6.55 -7.57 4.74
N ILE A 375 6.69 -8.21 5.90
CA ILE A 375 6.08 -7.83 7.17
C ILE A 375 7.17 -7.78 8.23
N GLY A 376 7.05 -6.88 9.20
CA GLY A 376 7.99 -6.82 10.31
C GLY A 376 7.82 -8.05 11.19
N ILE A 377 8.88 -8.81 11.41
CA ILE A 377 8.89 -9.95 12.34
C ILE A 377 9.93 -9.65 13.41
N GLY A 378 9.49 -9.64 14.67
CA GLY A 378 10.34 -9.49 15.85
C GLY A 378 10.29 -10.76 16.69
N TYR A 379 11.40 -11.22 17.25
CA TYR A 379 11.42 -12.36 18.16
C TYR A 379 12.42 -12.14 19.29
N SER A 380 12.17 -12.77 20.43
CA SER A 380 13.05 -12.79 21.59
C SER A 380 13.27 -14.23 22.03
N ASN A 381 14.48 -14.51 22.51
CA ASN A 381 14.89 -15.80 23.07
C ASN A 381 14.99 -15.74 24.61
N ASP A 382 14.35 -14.75 25.24
CA ASP A 382 14.33 -14.58 26.68
C ASP A 382 12.89 -14.44 27.21
N PRO A 383 12.55 -15.04 28.37
CA PRO A 383 11.20 -14.96 28.94
C PRO A 383 10.74 -13.53 29.29
N GLY A 384 11.68 -12.58 29.45
CA GLY A 384 11.35 -11.18 29.72
C GLY A 384 11.01 -10.37 28.46
N CYS A 385 11.30 -10.93 27.27
CA CYS A 385 11.34 -10.20 26.01
C CYS A 385 12.17 -8.90 26.12
N GLU A 386 13.26 -8.95 26.88
CA GLU A 386 14.17 -7.83 27.09
C GLU A 386 15.02 -7.56 25.87
N VAL A 387 15.35 -8.59 25.08
CA VAL A 387 16.16 -8.49 23.87
C VAL A 387 15.34 -9.01 22.67
N VAL A 388 14.97 -8.10 21.76
CA VAL A 388 14.18 -8.42 20.57
C VAL A 388 15.03 -8.26 19.31
N PHE A 389 15.05 -9.30 18.50
CA PHE A 389 15.68 -9.34 17.17
C PHE A 389 14.63 -9.19 16.09
N GLY A 390 14.96 -8.51 14.99
CA GLY A 390 14.05 -8.27 13.88
C GLY A 390 14.49 -8.87 12.57
N ASN A 391 13.56 -8.96 11.61
CA ASN A 391 13.91 -9.07 10.20
C ASN A 391 14.17 -7.67 9.58
N PRO A 392 14.76 -7.58 8.36
CA PRO A 392 15.05 -6.31 7.70
C PRO A 392 13.86 -5.36 7.56
N THR A 393 12.67 -5.90 7.35
CA THR A 393 11.43 -5.11 7.27
C THR A 393 11.10 -4.46 8.61
N LEU A 394 11.22 -5.18 9.74
CA LEU A 394 11.00 -4.59 11.06
C LEU A 394 12.01 -3.48 11.37
N TYR A 395 13.29 -3.69 11.07
CA TYR A 395 14.32 -2.66 11.24
C TYR A 395 14.03 -1.40 10.40
N SER A 396 13.58 -1.59 9.15
CA SER A 396 13.19 -0.49 8.27
C SER A 396 11.96 0.28 8.79
N LEU A 397 10.95 -0.44 9.31
CA LEU A 397 9.76 0.17 9.90
C LEU A 397 10.08 0.99 11.16
N LEU A 398 11.07 0.55 11.95
CA LEU A 398 11.50 1.19 13.18
C LEU A 398 12.66 2.19 13.00
N GLU A 399 13.15 2.39 11.77
CA GLU A 399 14.29 3.26 11.44
C GLU A 399 15.57 2.91 12.22
N ILE A 400 15.84 1.62 12.39
CA ILE A 400 17.04 1.08 13.02
C ILE A 400 18.03 0.68 11.92
N CYS A 401 19.26 1.22 11.97
CA CYS A 401 20.24 1.11 10.88
C CYS A 401 21.06 -0.19 10.87
N ASP A 402 21.16 -0.91 12.00
CA ASP A 402 21.97 -2.13 12.12
C ASP A 402 21.14 -3.37 12.45
N SER A 403 21.38 -4.46 11.71
CA SER A 403 20.70 -5.75 11.92
C SER A 403 21.26 -6.57 13.10
N GLU A 404 22.43 -6.19 13.61
CA GLU A 404 23.10 -6.83 14.76
C GLU A 404 22.70 -6.19 16.10
N ASP A 405 22.09 -5.01 16.08
CA ASP A 405 21.59 -4.36 17.28
C ASP A 405 20.23 -4.94 17.68
N ALA A 406 20.11 -5.35 18.95
CA ALA A 406 18.82 -5.69 19.52
C ALA A 406 17.90 -4.45 19.46
N ILE A 407 16.68 -4.63 18.94
CA ILE A 407 15.61 -3.60 18.91
C ILE A 407 15.38 -3.05 20.32
N SER A 408 15.61 -3.87 21.33
CA SER A 408 15.66 -3.52 22.74
C SER A 408 17.06 -3.78 23.30
N SER A 409 18.01 -2.89 23.01
CA SER A 409 19.26 -2.88 23.76
C SER A 409 18.96 -2.52 25.24
N PRO A 410 19.54 -3.20 26.24
CA PRO A 410 19.36 -2.87 27.65
C PRO A 410 20.10 -1.57 27.95
N ALA A 411 19.48 -0.43 27.65
CA ALA A 411 19.87 0.82 28.28
C ALA A 411 19.49 0.71 29.77
N PRO A 412 20.42 0.92 30.72
CA PRO A 412 20.15 0.83 32.17
C PRO A 412 19.17 1.90 32.69
N ASP A 413 18.54 2.66 31.80
CA ASP A 413 17.63 3.75 32.10
C ASP A 413 16.35 3.62 31.24
N PRO A 414 15.16 3.42 31.85
CA PRO A 414 13.87 3.40 31.17
C PRO A 414 13.58 4.65 30.33
N SER A 415 14.22 5.79 30.63
CA SER A 415 14.08 7.04 29.89
C SER A 415 14.86 7.11 28.57
N ARG A 416 15.68 6.08 28.27
CA ARG A 416 16.44 5.95 27.01
C ARG A 416 15.78 5.07 25.95
N ARG A 417 14.56 4.59 26.17
CA ARG A 417 13.78 3.93 25.12
C ARG A 417 13.37 4.98 24.10
N SER A 418 14.04 4.91 22.96
CA SER A 418 13.92 5.91 21.91
C SER A 418 12.58 5.79 21.16
N ILE A 419 11.97 4.59 21.13
CA ILE A 419 10.66 4.31 20.53
C ILE A 419 9.58 4.26 21.61
N ARG A 420 8.46 4.98 21.40
CA ARG A 420 7.31 5.04 22.32
C ARG A 420 6.07 4.42 21.66
N TYR A 421 5.27 3.72 22.45
CA TYR A 421 4.09 2.99 21.97
C TYR A 421 2.82 3.52 22.64
N PHE A 422 1.77 3.77 21.88
CA PHE A 422 0.51 4.31 22.38
C PHE A 422 -0.66 3.46 21.93
N LYS A 423 -1.66 3.32 22.82
CA LYS A 423 -2.95 2.70 22.52
C LYS A 423 -4.04 3.56 23.12
N ASP A 424 -5.04 3.91 22.30
CA ASP A 424 -6.16 4.79 22.71
C ASP A 424 -5.68 6.13 23.33
N GLY A 425 -4.58 6.68 22.82
CA GLY A 425 -3.97 7.92 23.31
C GLY A 425 -3.17 7.80 24.61
N ARG A 426 -3.13 6.62 25.25
CA ARG A 426 -2.29 6.32 26.42
C ARG A 426 -0.99 5.65 26.01
N GLU A 427 0.12 6.10 26.57
CA GLU A 427 1.41 5.42 26.41
C GLU A 427 1.40 4.06 27.14
N LEU A 428 1.84 3.01 26.44
CA LEU A 428 1.95 1.66 26.98
C LEU A 428 3.26 1.50 27.75
N ALA A 429 3.18 0.94 28.96
CA ALA A 429 4.37 0.49 29.68
C ALA A 429 4.97 -0.76 29.01
N PHE A 430 6.23 -1.08 29.32
CA PHE A 430 6.92 -2.24 28.73
C PHE A 430 6.16 -3.56 28.87
N SER A 431 5.65 -3.82 30.07
CA SER A 431 4.91 -5.03 30.41
C SER A 431 3.56 -5.13 29.70
N GLU A 432 3.08 -4.02 29.12
CA GLU A 432 1.81 -3.93 28.40
C GLU A 432 1.97 -4.14 26.89
N LEU A 433 3.22 -4.24 26.40
CA LEU A 433 3.49 -4.52 25.00
C LEU A 433 3.09 -5.97 24.62
N PRO A 434 2.72 -6.23 23.35
CA PRO A 434 2.18 -7.53 22.93
C PRO A 434 3.07 -8.73 23.24
N MET A 435 4.39 -8.64 23.06
CA MET A 435 5.31 -9.76 23.33
C MET A 435 5.37 -10.11 24.82
N GLN A 436 5.46 -9.10 25.69
CA GLN A 436 5.49 -9.25 27.15
C GLN A 436 4.18 -9.84 27.66
N ARG A 437 3.04 -9.38 27.12
CA ARG A 437 1.72 -9.94 27.42
C ARG A 437 1.59 -11.39 26.96
N ALA A 438 2.11 -11.72 25.77
CA ALA A 438 2.08 -13.09 25.24
C ALA A 438 2.83 -14.07 26.15
N VAL A 439 4.01 -13.68 26.65
CA VAL A 439 4.77 -14.48 27.62
C VAL A 439 4.06 -14.55 28.97
N ALA A 440 3.67 -13.41 29.55
CA ALA A 440 3.05 -13.35 30.88
C ALA A 440 1.75 -14.17 30.97
N GLN A 441 1.00 -14.26 29.87
CA GLN A 441 -0.25 -15.01 29.78
C GLN A 441 -0.05 -16.42 29.22
N ASN A 442 1.15 -16.77 28.76
CA ASN A 442 1.48 -17.96 27.98
C ASN A 442 0.44 -18.24 26.87
N GLY A 443 0.01 -17.18 26.18
CA GLY A 443 -1.10 -17.20 25.23
C GLY A 443 -0.89 -16.25 24.06
N GLU A 444 -1.61 -16.49 22.97
CA GLU A 444 -1.54 -15.66 21.77
C GLU A 444 -2.25 -14.32 21.98
N ILE A 445 -1.62 -13.24 21.54
CA ILE A 445 -2.19 -11.90 21.49
C ILE A 445 -2.70 -11.67 20.07
N ALA A 446 -4.02 -11.52 19.95
CA ALA A 446 -4.68 -11.18 18.70
C ALA A 446 -4.13 -9.85 18.14
N PRO A 447 -4.17 -9.65 16.80
CA PRO A 447 -3.74 -8.40 16.18
C PRO A 447 -4.44 -7.20 16.81
N GLU A 448 -3.66 -6.26 17.34
CA GLU A 448 -4.16 -5.00 17.89
C GLU A 448 -3.40 -3.81 17.31
N GLU A 449 -4.11 -2.69 17.16
CA GLU A 449 -3.51 -1.45 16.67
C GLU A 449 -2.77 -0.73 17.80
N ILE A 450 -1.52 -0.37 17.54
CA ILE A 450 -0.64 0.38 18.43
C ILE A 450 0.02 1.48 17.61
N GLU A 451 -0.06 2.72 18.09
CA GLU A 451 0.66 3.83 17.49
C GLU A 451 2.12 3.81 17.96
N VAL A 452 3.04 3.87 16.99
CA VAL A 452 4.48 3.85 17.23
C VAL A 452 5.03 5.25 16.94
N LEU A 453 5.74 5.82 17.90
CA LEU A 453 6.45 7.09 17.78
C LEU A 453 7.95 6.82 17.83
N LEU A 454 8.62 7.10 16.71
CA LEU A 454 10.06 6.93 16.54
C LEU A 454 10.84 8.16 17.06
N PRO A 455 12.15 8.01 17.32
CA PRO A 455 13.01 9.12 17.78
C PRO A 455 13.11 10.26 16.76
N SER A 456 12.99 9.94 15.48
CA SER A 456 12.93 10.89 14.36
C SER A 456 11.70 11.80 14.41
N GLY A 457 10.71 11.48 15.25
CA GLY A 457 9.41 12.15 15.32
C GLY A 457 8.36 11.53 14.38
N ARG A 458 8.71 10.54 13.57
CA ARG A 458 7.73 9.81 12.74
C ARG A 458 6.76 9.05 13.64
N ARG A 459 5.46 9.28 13.42
CA ARG A 459 4.36 8.55 14.06
C ARG A 459 3.63 7.72 13.01
N TRP A 460 3.38 6.46 13.29
CA TRP A 460 2.67 5.56 12.38
C TRP A 460 1.85 4.52 13.13
N CYS A 461 0.91 3.89 12.44
CA CYS A 461 -0.02 2.93 13.04
C CYS A 461 0.45 1.50 12.74
N ALA A 462 0.90 0.78 13.77
CA ALA A 462 1.30 -0.61 13.69
C ALA A 462 0.15 -1.53 14.09
N GLU A 463 -0.12 -2.55 13.29
CA GLU A 463 -0.95 -3.69 13.68
C GLU A 463 0.00 -4.79 14.17
N ILE A 464 -0.09 -5.13 15.46
CA ILE A 464 0.85 -6.05 16.12
C ILE A 464 0.10 -7.24 16.70
N SER A 465 0.55 -8.44 16.35
CA SER A 465 0.15 -9.71 16.98
C SER A 465 1.36 -10.40 17.56
N ALA A 466 1.22 -11.12 18.67
CA ALA A 466 2.33 -11.81 19.32
C ALA A 466 1.97 -13.21 19.81
N SER A 467 2.94 -14.11 19.87
CA SER A 467 2.77 -15.48 20.33
C SER A 467 4.00 -15.93 21.14
N PRO A 468 3.83 -16.67 22.24
CA PRO A 468 4.96 -17.15 23.04
C PRO A 468 5.68 -18.28 22.31
N ILE A 469 7.01 -18.27 22.36
CA ILE A 469 7.86 -19.40 21.96
C ILE A 469 7.97 -20.30 23.18
N ARG A 470 7.58 -21.57 23.06
CA ARG A 470 7.52 -22.53 24.18
C ARG A 470 8.69 -23.50 24.13
N GLY A 471 9.27 -23.78 25.30
CA GLY A 471 10.25 -24.85 25.49
C GLY A 471 9.60 -26.23 25.55
N GLU A 472 10.42 -27.28 25.71
CA GLU A 472 9.95 -28.67 25.82
C GLU A 472 9.06 -28.91 27.06
N ASP A 473 9.20 -28.08 28.09
CA ASP A 473 8.40 -28.08 29.31
C ASP A 473 7.05 -27.34 29.18
N GLY A 474 6.78 -26.74 28.01
CA GLY A 474 5.59 -25.94 27.74
C GLY A 474 5.61 -24.53 28.36
N LEU A 475 6.71 -24.14 29.01
CA LEU A 475 6.91 -22.79 29.53
C LEU A 475 7.40 -21.85 28.42
N PRO A 476 7.04 -20.55 28.47
CA PRO A 476 7.54 -19.57 27.52
C PRO A 476 9.05 -19.36 27.71
N VAL A 477 9.82 -19.59 26.66
CA VAL A 477 11.26 -19.27 26.58
C VAL A 477 11.52 -17.96 25.83
N GLY A 478 10.48 -17.37 25.26
CA GLY A 478 10.53 -16.13 24.48
C GLY A 478 9.20 -15.83 23.80
N ALA A 479 9.21 -14.93 22.83
CA ALA A 479 8.03 -14.62 22.01
C ALA A 479 8.42 -14.23 20.59
N VAL A 480 7.46 -14.34 19.68
CA VAL A 480 7.52 -13.80 18.32
C VAL A 480 6.35 -12.84 18.12
N ALA A 481 6.59 -11.72 17.44
CA ALA A 481 5.61 -10.74 17.04
C ALA A 481 5.68 -10.48 15.54
N VAL A 482 4.51 -10.23 14.97
CA VAL A 482 4.33 -9.81 13.58
C VAL A 482 3.75 -8.40 13.60
N VAL A 483 4.35 -7.51 12.80
CA VAL A 483 4.11 -6.07 12.80
C VAL A 483 3.86 -5.61 11.36
N ALA A 484 2.66 -5.10 11.09
CA ALA A 484 2.28 -4.53 9.80
C ALA A 484 2.04 -3.02 9.89
N ASP A 485 2.51 -2.26 8.90
CA ASP A 485 2.16 -0.85 8.75
C ASP A 485 0.76 -0.70 8.13
N ARG A 486 -0.16 -0.06 8.86
CA ARG A 486 -1.54 0.21 8.41
C ARG A 486 -1.80 1.68 8.11
N THR A 487 -0.78 2.53 8.11
CA THR A 487 -0.91 3.98 7.93
C THR A 487 -1.56 4.36 6.60
N GLN A 488 -1.16 3.72 5.49
CA GLN A 488 -1.72 4.00 4.15
C GLN A 488 -3.23 3.72 4.08
N ARG A 489 -3.71 2.64 4.71
CA ARG A 489 -5.12 2.25 4.66
C ARG A 489 -6.01 3.22 5.44
N LYS A 490 -5.51 3.80 6.54
CA LYS A 490 -6.22 4.89 7.26
C LYS A 490 -6.25 6.16 6.42
N HIS A 491 -5.12 6.56 5.85
CA HIS A 491 -5.07 7.74 4.98
C HIS A 491 -5.96 7.60 3.74
N ASP A 492 -6.01 6.45 3.09
CA ASP A 492 -6.87 6.25 1.92
C ASP A 492 -8.36 6.26 2.31
N ALA A 493 -8.72 5.69 3.46
CA ALA A 493 -10.09 5.70 3.96
C ALA A 493 -10.53 7.10 4.41
N GLU A 494 -9.65 7.84 5.09
CA GLU A 494 -9.87 9.23 5.49
C GLU A 494 -9.93 10.16 4.27
N ALA A 495 -9.00 10.02 3.31
CA ALA A 495 -9.01 10.80 2.08
C ALA A 495 -10.25 10.51 1.22
N LEU A 496 -10.69 9.25 1.13
CA LEU A 496 -11.94 8.91 0.45
C LEU A 496 -13.13 9.58 1.16
N ARG A 497 -13.16 9.53 2.48
CA ARG A 497 -14.22 10.15 3.29
C ARG A 497 -14.22 11.68 3.16
N GLU A 498 -13.07 12.33 3.26
CA GLU A 498 -12.90 13.77 3.07
C GLU A 498 -13.31 14.19 1.66
N ASN A 499 -12.96 13.40 0.64
CA ASN A 499 -13.34 13.68 -0.73
C ASN A 499 -14.85 13.47 -0.95
N GLU A 500 -15.46 12.42 -0.38
CA GLU A 500 -16.92 12.22 -0.39
C GLU A 500 -17.67 13.37 0.31
N GLU A 501 -17.17 13.82 1.47
CA GLU A 501 -17.71 14.96 2.20
C GLU A 501 -17.55 16.26 1.38
N LEU A 502 -16.40 16.47 0.75
CA LEU A 502 -16.13 17.61 -0.13
C LEU A 502 -17.06 17.62 -1.35
N PHE A 503 -17.20 16.50 -2.07
CA PHE A 503 -18.12 16.41 -3.21
C PHE A 503 -19.57 16.65 -2.82
N ARG A 504 -20.01 16.11 -1.67
CA ARG A 504 -21.35 16.37 -1.15
C ARG A 504 -21.52 17.86 -0.82
N ALA A 505 -20.57 18.46 -0.13
CA ALA A 505 -20.60 19.88 0.20
C ALA A 505 -20.64 20.78 -1.05
N LEU A 506 -19.84 20.46 -2.08
CA LEU A 506 -19.83 21.19 -3.35
C LEU A 506 -21.19 21.11 -4.07
N ALA A 507 -21.84 19.96 -4.06
CA ALA A 507 -23.18 19.78 -4.64
C ALA A 507 -24.26 20.54 -3.85
N GLU A 508 -24.21 20.50 -2.51
CA GLU A 508 -25.18 21.19 -1.65
C GLU A 508 -25.04 22.72 -1.65
N LEU A 509 -23.82 23.24 -1.80
CA LEU A 509 -23.55 24.68 -1.89
C LEU A 509 -23.76 25.25 -3.30
N ASN A 510 -23.96 24.41 -4.31
CA ASN A 510 -24.20 24.87 -5.68
C ASN A 510 -25.51 25.69 -5.74
N PRO A 511 -25.51 26.90 -6.32
CA PRO A 511 -26.72 27.71 -6.43
C PRO A 511 -27.73 27.15 -7.43
N ASP A 512 -27.29 26.36 -8.41
CA ASP A 512 -28.16 25.71 -9.38
C ASP A 512 -28.69 24.38 -8.82
N ALA A 513 -29.93 24.05 -9.19
CA ALA A 513 -30.54 22.79 -8.81
C ALA A 513 -29.84 21.64 -9.52
N ILE A 514 -29.32 20.68 -8.76
CA ILE A 514 -28.71 19.45 -9.28
C ILE A 514 -29.57 18.28 -8.86
N MET A 515 -30.02 17.51 -9.84
CA MET A 515 -30.80 16.31 -9.63
C MET A 515 -30.24 15.15 -10.47
N VAL A 516 -30.39 13.93 -9.97
CA VAL A 516 -29.99 12.72 -10.71
C VAL A 516 -31.22 11.83 -10.90
N LEU A 517 -31.42 11.40 -12.14
CA LEU A 517 -32.49 10.52 -12.55
C LEU A 517 -31.95 9.13 -12.86
N LEU A 518 -32.55 8.10 -12.27
CA LEU A 518 -32.25 6.70 -12.54
C LEU A 518 -33.56 5.99 -12.87
N GLU A 519 -33.59 5.28 -14.00
CA GLU A 519 -34.79 4.54 -14.45
C GLU A 519 -36.07 5.41 -14.47
N GLY A 520 -35.92 6.69 -14.84
CA GLY A 520 -37.03 7.64 -14.94
C GLY A 520 -37.45 8.34 -13.64
N ARG A 521 -36.79 8.05 -12.51
CA ARG A 521 -37.11 8.65 -11.20
C ARG A 521 -35.94 9.40 -10.59
N TYR A 522 -36.21 10.48 -9.86
CA TYR A 522 -35.18 11.22 -9.14
C TYR A 522 -34.65 10.40 -7.95
N VAL A 523 -33.34 10.21 -7.90
CA VAL A 523 -32.62 9.46 -6.83
C VAL A 523 -31.67 10.34 -6.03
N TYR A 524 -31.47 11.58 -6.46
CA TYR A 524 -30.73 12.61 -5.75
C TYR A 524 -31.27 13.98 -6.15
N ALA A 525 -31.33 14.90 -5.19
CA ALA A 525 -31.64 16.31 -5.37
C ALA A 525 -30.91 17.12 -4.28
N ASN A 526 -30.11 18.11 -4.68
CA ASN A 526 -29.44 19.00 -3.74
C ASN A 526 -30.42 20.02 -3.10
N GLN A 527 -29.95 20.76 -2.10
CA GLN A 527 -30.75 21.78 -1.42
C GLN A 527 -31.23 22.91 -2.35
N ALA A 528 -30.49 23.22 -3.42
CA ALA A 528 -30.95 24.18 -4.42
C ALA A 528 -32.17 23.67 -5.19
N ALA A 529 -32.23 22.38 -5.54
CA ALA A 529 -33.40 21.77 -6.17
C ALA A 529 -34.64 21.83 -5.26
N ALA A 530 -34.48 21.54 -3.96
CA ALA A 530 -35.55 21.68 -2.97
C ALA A 530 -36.12 23.10 -2.94
N ARG A 531 -35.24 24.11 -2.82
CA ARG A 531 -35.64 25.53 -2.85
C ARG A 531 -36.31 25.93 -4.15
N LEU A 532 -35.77 25.48 -5.29
CA LEU A 532 -36.29 25.78 -6.62
C LEU A 532 -37.74 25.29 -6.80
N LEU A 533 -37.99 24.04 -6.39
CA LEU A 533 -39.30 23.38 -6.51
C LEU A 533 -40.27 23.70 -5.37
N GLY A 534 -39.81 24.40 -4.33
CA GLY A 534 -40.62 24.73 -3.16
C GLY A 534 -40.85 23.55 -2.21
N ALA A 535 -39.96 22.57 -2.22
CA ALA A 535 -39.94 21.43 -1.30
C ALA A 535 -39.25 21.78 0.03
N ALA A 536 -39.59 21.07 1.11
CA ALA A 536 -38.93 21.27 2.41
C ALA A 536 -37.49 20.70 2.43
N SER A 537 -37.27 19.58 1.72
CA SER A 537 -35.97 18.94 1.56
C SER A 537 -35.85 18.27 0.19
N GLY A 538 -34.63 17.85 -0.17
CA GLY A 538 -34.40 17.05 -1.39
C GLY A 538 -35.15 15.72 -1.38
N ASP A 539 -35.48 15.17 -0.21
CA ASP A 539 -36.15 13.88 -0.06
C ASP A 539 -37.58 13.87 -0.63
N GLU A 540 -38.28 15.00 -0.58
CA GLU A 540 -39.63 15.12 -1.18
C GLU A 540 -39.61 15.04 -2.71
N ILE A 541 -38.46 15.30 -3.33
CA ILE A 541 -38.28 15.21 -4.78
C ILE A 541 -37.96 13.77 -5.20
N LEU A 542 -37.44 12.95 -4.28
CA LEU A 542 -37.01 11.59 -4.60
C LEU A 542 -38.22 10.72 -4.99
N GLY A 543 -38.03 9.90 -6.01
CA GLY A 543 -39.08 9.03 -6.55
C GLY A 543 -40.04 9.71 -7.53
N LEU A 544 -40.10 11.05 -7.55
CA LEU A 544 -40.83 11.80 -8.59
C LEU A 544 -40.22 11.55 -9.97
N THR A 545 -41.03 11.77 -10.99
CA THR A 545 -40.64 11.72 -12.39
C THR A 545 -40.51 13.13 -12.95
N PRO A 546 -39.79 13.33 -14.06
CA PRO A 546 -39.73 14.63 -14.72
C PRO A 546 -41.12 15.16 -15.11
N PHE A 547 -42.09 14.28 -15.38
CA PHE A 547 -43.45 14.66 -15.77
C PHE A 547 -44.27 15.30 -14.65
N ASP A 548 -43.91 15.03 -13.39
CA ASP A 548 -44.56 15.63 -12.21
C ASP A 548 -44.18 17.12 -12.07
N ILE A 549 -43.00 17.49 -12.57
CA ILE A 549 -42.39 18.81 -12.39
C ILE A 549 -42.46 19.63 -13.69
N VAL A 550 -42.25 19.02 -14.85
CA VAL A 550 -42.21 19.72 -16.13
C VAL A 550 -43.63 19.99 -16.62
N ASP A 551 -43.85 21.18 -17.20
CA ASP A 551 -45.14 21.50 -17.79
C ASP A 551 -45.48 20.56 -18.98
N PRO A 552 -46.73 20.07 -19.16
CA PRO A 552 -47.10 19.04 -20.12
C PRO A 552 -46.77 19.39 -21.55
N VAL A 553 -46.76 20.68 -21.88
CA VAL A 553 -46.38 21.17 -23.21
C VAL A 553 -44.93 20.78 -23.57
N TYR A 554 -44.08 20.50 -22.59
CA TYR A 554 -42.67 20.13 -22.77
C TYR A 554 -42.37 18.65 -22.49
N HIS A 555 -43.38 17.80 -22.25
CA HIS A 555 -43.14 16.38 -21.93
C HIS A 555 -42.44 15.64 -23.07
N ASP A 556 -42.87 15.85 -24.32
CA ASP A 556 -42.25 15.22 -25.50
C ASP A 556 -40.77 15.61 -25.65
N LEU A 557 -40.45 16.88 -25.41
CA LEU A 557 -39.08 17.40 -25.45
C LEU A 557 -38.19 16.75 -24.38
N VAL A 558 -38.72 16.54 -23.18
CA VAL A 558 -37.96 15.90 -22.09
C VAL A 558 -37.72 14.42 -22.38
N VAL A 559 -38.71 13.71 -22.94
CA VAL A 559 -38.56 12.31 -23.36
C VAL A 559 -37.45 12.17 -24.41
N GLU A 560 -37.47 13.00 -25.44
CA GLU A 560 -36.47 12.97 -26.51
C GLU A 560 -35.06 13.22 -25.96
N ARG A 561 -34.90 14.23 -25.10
CA ARG A 561 -33.61 14.56 -24.49
C ARG A 561 -33.09 13.44 -23.59
N MET A 562 -33.95 12.84 -22.76
CA MET A 562 -33.56 11.73 -21.89
C MET A 562 -33.12 10.52 -22.70
N ARG A 563 -33.83 10.21 -23.79
CA ARG A 563 -33.46 9.14 -24.72
C ARG A 563 -32.07 9.39 -25.30
N SER A 564 -31.81 10.57 -25.85
CA SER A 564 -30.48 10.89 -26.42
C SER A 564 -29.37 10.89 -25.37
N VAL A 565 -29.62 11.30 -24.11
CA VAL A 565 -28.59 11.19 -23.06
C VAL A 565 -28.23 9.74 -22.75
N LEU A 566 -29.23 8.86 -22.64
CA LEU A 566 -29.03 7.46 -22.27
C LEU A 566 -28.47 6.61 -23.43
N GLU A 567 -28.93 6.85 -24.65
CA GLU A 567 -28.52 6.08 -25.83
C GLU A 567 -27.23 6.61 -26.47
N GLU A 568 -27.08 7.94 -26.58
CA GLU A 568 -25.95 8.55 -27.30
C GLU A 568 -24.83 9.04 -26.36
N SER A 569 -25.02 8.96 -25.03
CA SER A 569 -24.06 9.47 -24.03
C SER A 569 -23.63 10.93 -24.26
N ARG A 570 -24.57 11.77 -24.73
CA ARG A 570 -24.32 13.19 -25.04
C ARG A 570 -24.88 14.13 -23.99
N VAL A 571 -24.12 15.17 -23.68
CA VAL A 571 -24.64 16.34 -22.96
C VAL A 571 -25.57 17.11 -23.89
N GLN A 572 -26.80 17.31 -23.44
CA GLN A 572 -27.79 18.09 -24.16
C GLN A 572 -27.66 19.58 -23.82
N PRO A 573 -27.81 20.49 -24.80
CA PRO A 573 -27.60 21.92 -24.62
C PRO A 573 -28.60 22.54 -23.63
N LEU A 574 -28.25 23.70 -23.05
CA LEU A 574 -29.18 24.45 -22.19
C LEU A 574 -30.42 24.86 -22.98
N ILE A 575 -31.60 24.62 -22.40
CA ILE A 575 -32.88 25.04 -22.96
C ILE A 575 -33.74 25.75 -21.93
N ASN A 576 -34.44 26.79 -22.36
CA ASN A 576 -35.46 27.46 -21.57
C ASN A 576 -36.79 26.74 -21.74
N HIS A 577 -37.41 26.34 -20.63
CA HIS A 577 -38.76 25.79 -20.61
C HIS A 577 -39.41 26.00 -19.25
N ARG A 578 -40.64 25.52 -19.09
CA ARG A 578 -41.44 25.77 -17.89
C ARG A 578 -41.58 24.54 -17.02
N TRP A 579 -41.35 24.72 -15.73
CA TRP A 579 -41.67 23.78 -14.67
C TRP A 579 -42.86 24.28 -13.86
N ARG A 580 -43.41 23.38 -13.07
CA ARG A 580 -44.32 23.67 -11.97
C ARG A 580 -43.65 23.24 -10.68
N LYS A 581 -43.66 24.17 -9.71
CA LYS A 581 -43.33 23.85 -8.32
C LYS A 581 -44.30 22.81 -7.78
N LEU A 582 -43.95 22.15 -6.68
CA LEU A 582 -44.82 21.15 -6.05
C LEU A 582 -46.17 21.73 -5.59
N ASN A 583 -46.22 23.04 -5.34
CA ASN A 583 -47.45 23.78 -5.03
C ASN A 583 -48.25 24.25 -6.27
N GLY A 584 -47.83 23.87 -7.48
CA GLY A 584 -48.49 24.23 -8.75
C GLY A 584 -48.08 25.58 -9.36
N THR A 585 -47.24 26.38 -8.70
CA THR A 585 -46.81 27.68 -9.23
C THR A 585 -45.91 27.49 -10.46
N PRO A 586 -46.14 28.23 -11.57
CA PRO A 586 -45.27 28.15 -12.74
C PRO A 586 -43.89 28.75 -12.46
N LEU A 587 -42.86 28.13 -13.02
CA LEU A 587 -41.46 28.49 -12.86
C LEU A 587 -40.76 28.39 -14.22
N ASP A 588 -40.13 29.46 -14.67
CA ASP A 588 -39.33 29.42 -15.89
C ASP A 588 -37.90 28.99 -15.53
N VAL A 589 -37.44 27.91 -16.16
CA VAL A 589 -36.12 27.32 -15.88
C VAL A 589 -35.29 27.18 -17.14
N GLU A 590 -33.98 27.27 -16.96
CA GLU A 590 -32.99 26.88 -17.96
C GLU A 590 -32.34 25.57 -17.51
N THR A 591 -32.37 24.53 -18.35
CA THR A 591 -31.90 23.19 -17.95
C THR A 591 -30.86 22.62 -18.89
N ALA A 592 -29.80 22.03 -18.31
CA ALA A 592 -28.88 21.15 -19.00
C ALA A 592 -29.07 19.71 -18.50
N THR A 593 -28.90 18.74 -19.39
CA THR A 593 -29.02 17.32 -19.04
C THR A 593 -27.85 16.53 -19.62
N GLY A 594 -27.21 15.67 -18.85
CA GLY A 594 -26.04 14.91 -19.29
C GLY A 594 -25.93 13.53 -18.67
N PRO A 595 -25.11 12.64 -19.23
CA PRO A 595 -24.93 11.30 -18.72
C PRO A 595 -24.09 11.33 -17.43
N THR A 596 -24.47 10.51 -16.45
CA THR A 596 -23.70 10.28 -15.23
C THR A 596 -23.82 8.82 -14.78
N ARG A 597 -23.17 8.46 -13.67
CA ARG A 597 -23.32 7.15 -13.03
C ARG A 597 -23.81 7.31 -11.60
N TRP A 598 -24.83 6.54 -11.24
CA TRP A 598 -25.33 6.46 -9.87
C TRP A 598 -25.16 5.04 -9.34
N ARG A 599 -24.29 4.85 -8.34
CA ARG A 599 -23.94 3.53 -7.78
C ARG A 599 -23.61 2.50 -8.87
N GLY A 600 -22.80 2.91 -9.84
CA GLY A 600 -22.36 2.08 -10.97
C GLY A 600 -23.37 1.92 -12.12
N ARG A 601 -24.61 2.39 -11.99
CA ARG A 601 -25.64 2.32 -13.04
C ARG A 601 -25.68 3.60 -13.89
N PRO A 602 -25.93 3.53 -15.21
CA PRO A 602 -26.16 4.71 -16.04
C PRO A 602 -27.34 5.54 -15.52
N ALA A 603 -27.13 6.84 -15.39
CA ALA A 603 -28.12 7.78 -14.88
C ALA A 603 -28.05 9.10 -15.66
N VAL A 604 -29.08 9.93 -15.53
CA VAL A 604 -29.14 11.26 -16.15
C VAL A 604 -28.98 12.31 -15.07
N GLN A 605 -27.97 13.18 -15.19
CA GLN A 605 -27.86 14.37 -14.38
C GLN A 605 -28.66 15.50 -15.02
N VAL A 606 -29.43 16.20 -14.22
CA VAL A 606 -30.19 17.40 -14.59
C VAL A 606 -29.67 18.56 -13.77
N VAL A 607 -29.23 19.62 -14.44
CA VAL A 607 -28.90 20.89 -13.81
C VAL A 607 -29.93 21.92 -14.26
N ALA A 608 -30.53 22.64 -13.32
CA ALA A 608 -31.57 23.62 -13.61
C ALA A 608 -31.36 24.93 -12.87
N ARG A 609 -31.60 26.04 -13.57
CA ARG A 609 -31.48 27.39 -13.03
C ARG A 609 -32.80 28.15 -13.16
N ASP A 610 -33.18 28.88 -12.12
CA ASP A 610 -34.32 29.80 -12.18
C ASP A 610 -33.97 30.99 -13.07
N VAL A 611 -34.76 31.20 -14.14
CA VAL A 611 -34.63 32.35 -15.04
C VAL A 611 -35.88 33.23 -15.03
N THR A 612 -36.78 33.02 -14.07
CA THR A 612 -38.07 33.73 -13.98
C THR A 612 -37.88 35.24 -13.84
N GLU A 613 -37.05 35.70 -12.90
CA GLU A 613 -36.80 37.13 -12.70
C GLU A 613 -36.09 37.76 -13.90
N ARG A 614 -35.07 37.07 -14.43
CA ARG A 614 -34.33 37.49 -15.62
C ARG A 614 -35.28 37.67 -16.81
N ASN A 615 -36.15 36.71 -17.06
CA ASN A 615 -37.10 36.76 -18.17
C ASN A 615 -38.15 37.87 -17.97
N ARG A 616 -38.62 38.10 -16.73
CA ARG A 616 -39.51 39.22 -16.41
C ARG A 616 -38.86 40.58 -16.69
N VAL A 617 -37.62 40.77 -16.27
CA VAL A 617 -36.86 42.01 -16.51
C VAL A 617 -36.61 42.23 -18.00
N LEU A 618 -36.20 41.18 -18.73
CA LEU A 618 -36.00 41.25 -20.19
C LEU A 618 -37.30 41.58 -20.92
N GLN A 619 -38.42 41.01 -20.49
CA GLN A 619 -39.73 41.30 -21.08
C GLN A 619 -40.15 42.75 -20.81
N ALA A 620 -40.02 43.23 -19.57
CA ALA A 620 -40.32 44.61 -19.21
C ALA A 620 -39.48 45.61 -20.01
N LEU A 621 -38.20 45.31 -20.26
CA LEU A 621 -37.33 46.15 -21.09
C LEU A 621 -37.82 46.21 -22.54
N ARG A 622 -38.22 45.06 -23.12
CA ARG A 622 -38.77 45.00 -24.48
C ARG A 622 -40.08 45.77 -24.61
N ASP A 623 -40.95 45.66 -23.62
CA ASP A 623 -42.22 46.38 -23.61
C ASP A 623 -42.00 47.89 -23.49
N ALA A 624 -41.04 48.32 -22.67
CA ALA A 624 -40.64 49.73 -22.57
C ALA A 624 -40.02 50.26 -23.87
N ASP A 625 -39.19 49.46 -24.55
CA ASP A 625 -38.60 49.84 -25.84
C ASP A 625 -39.67 49.98 -26.92
N ARG A 626 -40.63 49.05 -26.99
CA ARG A 626 -41.79 49.14 -27.89
C ARG A 626 -42.61 50.41 -27.62
N GLN A 627 -42.91 50.70 -26.36
CA GLN A 627 -43.63 51.93 -25.98
C GLN A 627 -42.87 53.19 -26.40
N LYS A 628 -41.53 53.20 -26.28
CA LYS A 628 -40.68 54.31 -26.74
C LYS A 628 -40.77 54.48 -28.26
N ASP A 629 -40.74 53.40 -29.02
CA ASP A 629 -40.81 53.44 -30.47
C ASP A 629 -42.20 53.91 -30.97
N GLU A 630 -43.29 53.43 -30.35
CA GLU A 630 -44.65 53.90 -30.60
C GLU A 630 -44.82 55.40 -30.29
N PHE A 631 -44.22 55.87 -29.19
CA PHE A 631 -44.17 57.28 -28.82
C PHE A 631 -43.45 58.14 -29.87
N LEU A 632 -42.28 57.70 -30.33
CA LEU A 632 -41.50 58.42 -31.34
C LEU A 632 -42.22 58.48 -32.69
N ALA A 633 -42.88 57.39 -33.10
CA ALA A 633 -43.65 57.34 -34.33
C ALA A 633 -44.84 58.33 -34.30
N THR A 634 -45.56 58.37 -33.18
CA THR A 634 -46.69 59.30 -32.98
C THR A 634 -46.21 60.75 -32.99
N LEU A 635 -45.13 61.06 -32.28
CA LEU A 635 -44.54 62.40 -32.25
C LEU A 635 -44.13 62.89 -33.65
N ALA A 636 -43.49 62.02 -34.44
CA ALA A 636 -43.10 62.36 -35.80
C ALA A 636 -44.31 62.72 -36.67
N HIS A 637 -45.44 62.01 -36.50
CA HIS A 637 -46.69 62.33 -37.20
C HIS A 637 -47.28 63.67 -36.76
N GLU A 638 -47.37 63.91 -35.46
CA GLU A 638 -47.94 65.15 -34.90
C GLU A 638 -47.12 66.40 -35.23
N LEU A 639 -45.80 66.29 -35.40
CA LEU A 639 -44.95 67.39 -35.86
C LEU A 639 -45.04 67.62 -37.38
N ARG A 640 -45.16 66.55 -38.17
CA ARG A 640 -45.28 66.65 -39.63
C ARG A 640 -46.59 67.33 -40.05
N ASN A 641 -47.68 67.08 -39.32
CA ASN A 641 -49.01 67.60 -39.59
C ASN A 641 -49.10 69.15 -39.66
N PRO A 642 -48.56 69.94 -38.70
CA PRO A 642 -48.53 71.39 -38.79
C PRO A 642 -47.43 71.91 -39.73
N LEU A 643 -46.33 71.18 -39.91
CA LEU A 643 -45.24 71.58 -40.82
C LEU A 643 -45.66 71.55 -42.29
N ALA A 644 -46.41 70.53 -42.72
CA ALA A 644 -46.80 70.38 -44.13
C ALA A 644 -47.64 71.56 -44.67
N PRO A 645 -48.70 72.05 -43.98
CA PRO A 645 -49.43 73.25 -44.38
C PRO A 645 -48.56 74.51 -44.40
N ILE A 646 -47.61 74.67 -43.47
CA ILE A 646 -46.67 75.80 -43.47
C ILE A 646 -45.79 75.77 -44.71
N SER A 647 -45.16 74.63 -45.00
CA SER A 647 -44.31 74.47 -46.18
C SER A 647 -45.08 74.73 -47.48
N ASN A 648 -46.32 74.23 -47.58
CA ASN A 648 -47.17 74.46 -48.74
C ASN A 648 -47.57 75.94 -48.88
N ALA A 649 -47.97 76.59 -47.78
CA ALA A 649 -48.33 78.00 -47.76
C ALA A 649 -47.15 78.90 -48.20
N MET A 650 -45.95 78.62 -47.72
CA MET A 650 -44.74 79.33 -48.15
C MET A 650 -44.46 79.15 -49.66
N HIS A 651 -44.63 77.94 -50.20
CA HIS A 651 -44.43 77.68 -51.64
C HIS A 651 -45.44 78.44 -52.50
N PHE A 652 -46.70 78.52 -52.07
CA PHE A 652 -47.72 79.30 -52.77
C PHE A 652 -47.45 80.81 -52.69
N MET A 653 -46.99 81.31 -51.54
CA MET A 653 -46.64 82.72 -51.40
C MET A 653 -45.45 83.12 -52.29
N ARG A 654 -44.46 82.25 -52.47
CA ARG A 654 -43.29 82.51 -53.34
C ARG A 654 -43.64 82.58 -54.83
N LYS A 655 -44.75 81.96 -55.25
CA LYS A 655 -45.19 81.91 -56.65
C LYS A 655 -46.21 82.99 -57.03
N ALA A 656 -46.69 83.77 -56.07
CA ALA A 656 -47.79 84.71 -56.28
C ALA A 656 -47.28 86.14 -56.54
N ASP A 657 -47.65 86.75 -57.66
CA ASP A 657 -47.30 88.14 -58.01
C ASP A 657 -48.00 89.17 -57.10
N ASP A 658 -47.31 90.26 -56.75
CA ASP A 658 -47.73 91.25 -55.74
C ASP A 658 -48.76 92.29 -56.23
N ALA A 659 -49.17 92.25 -57.50
CA ALA A 659 -49.94 93.32 -58.14
C ALA A 659 -51.47 93.32 -57.90
N ASP A 660 -52.06 92.21 -57.43
CA ASP A 660 -53.52 92.06 -57.29
C ASP A 660 -54.02 92.07 -55.83
N ALA A 661 -55.09 92.85 -55.55
CA ALA A 661 -55.70 92.95 -54.22
C ALA A 661 -56.21 91.61 -53.66
N ALA A 662 -56.78 90.76 -54.52
CA ALA A 662 -57.20 89.40 -54.17
C ALA A 662 -56.03 88.47 -53.82
N THR A 663 -54.86 88.68 -54.44
CA THR A 663 -53.63 87.94 -54.14
C THR A 663 -53.06 88.35 -52.78
N ASN A 664 -53.14 89.63 -52.42
CA ASN A 664 -52.73 90.15 -51.12
C ASN A 664 -53.64 89.67 -49.97
N GLU A 665 -54.95 89.53 -50.20
CA GLU A 665 -55.86 88.96 -49.21
C GLU A 665 -55.58 87.46 -48.97
N ARG A 666 -55.31 86.68 -50.03
CA ARG A 666 -54.89 85.27 -49.92
C ARG A 666 -53.55 85.12 -49.20
N LYS A 667 -52.56 85.99 -49.47
CA LYS A 667 -51.29 86.03 -48.73
C LYS A 667 -51.50 86.27 -47.24
N ARG A 668 -52.36 87.24 -46.86
CA ARG A 668 -52.72 87.48 -45.45
C ARG A 668 -53.39 86.27 -44.79
N ALA A 669 -54.28 85.57 -45.49
CA ALA A 669 -54.92 84.36 -44.97
C ALA A 669 -53.93 83.20 -44.78
N LEU A 670 -52.96 83.03 -45.70
CA LEU A 670 -51.89 82.04 -45.60
C LEU A 670 -50.93 82.38 -44.44
N LEU A 671 -50.52 83.64 -44.29
CA LEU A 671 -49.71 84.11 -43.15
C LEU A 671 -50.40 83.84 -41.81
N ALA A 672 -51.67 84.22 -41.67
CA ALA A 672 -52.43 83.97 -40.45
C ALA A 672 -52.60 82.45 -40.16
N MET A 673 -52.69 81.60 -41.20
CA MET A 673 -52.70 80.16 -41.04
C MET A 673 -51.33 79.64 -40.56
N MET A 674 -50.23 80.08 -41.17
CA MET A 674 -48.88 79.71 -40.77
C MET A 674 -48.56 80.13 -39.34
N GLU A 675 -48.91 81.34 -38.93
CA GLU A 675 -48.75 81.82 -37.55
C GLU A 675 -49.47 80.91 -36.55
N ARG A 676 -50.71 80.50 -36.85
CA ARG A 676 -51.44 79.53 -36.01
C ARG A 676 -50.75 78.17 -35.95
N GLN A 677 -50.21 77.67 -37.07
CA GLN A 677 -49.50 76.38 -37.11
C GLN A 677 -48.13 76.43 -36.39
N ILE A 678 -47.40 77.55 -36.49
CA ILE A 678 -46.14 77.77 -35.75
C ILE A 678 -46.42 77.84 -34.25
N PHE A 679 -47.43 78.60 -33.84
CA PHE A 679 -47.83 78.67 -32.44
C PHE A 679 -48.22 77.28 -31.90
N HIS A 680 -48.89 76.46 -32.72
CA HIS A 680 -49.19 75.07 -32.39
C HIS A 680 -47.93 74.21 -32.21
N LEU A 681 -46.95 74.34 -33.11
CA LEU A 681 -45.69 73.59 -33.04
C LEU A 681 -44.87 73.96 -31.80
N VAL A 682 -44.75 75.26 -31.48
CA VAL A 682 -44.04 75.75 -30.29
C VAL A 682 -44.66 75.15 -29.04
N ARG A 683 -46.00 75.20 -28.94
CA ARG A 683 -46.72 74.59 -27.82
C ARG A 683 -46.48 73.07 -27.75
N LEU A 684 -46.57 72.33 -28.85
CA LEU A 684 -46.28 70.88 -28.85
C LEU A 684 -44.84 70.55 -28.40
N VAL A 685 -43.86 71.36 -28.78
CA VAL A 685 -42.46 71.17 -28.36
C VAL A 685 -42.28 71.48 -26.88
N ASP A 686 -42.89 72.55 -26.38
CA ASP A 686 -42.87 72.89 -24.95
C ASP A 686 -43.53 71.79 -24.11
N ASP A 687 -44.70 71.31 -24.54
CA ASP A 687 -45.41 70.18 -23.95
C ASP A 687 -44.50 68.92 -23.89
N LEU A 688 -43.79 68.61 -24.97
CA LEU A 688 -42.86 67.48 -25.06
C LEU A 688 -41.67 67.62 -24.09
N LEU A 689 -41.08 68.82 -24.01
CA LEU A 689 -39.96 69.11 -23.11
C LEU A 689 -40.38 68.98 -21.65
N GLU A 690 -41.60 69.36 -21.31
CA GLU A 690 -42.17 69.16 -19.98
C GLU A 690 -42.36 67.67 -19.66
N ILE A 691 -42.94 66.87 -20.56
CA ILE A 691 -43.07 65.40 -20.38
C ILE A 691 -41.70 64.75 -20.16
N SER A 692 -40.69 65.15 -20.93
CA SER A 692 -39.33 64.65 -20.82
C SER A 692 -38.68 64.99 -19.46
N ARG A 693 -39.00 66.15 -18.88
CA ARG A 693 -38.55 66.53 -17.53
C ARG A 693 -39.28 65.72 -16.44
N ILE A 694 -40.56 65.43 -16.63
CA ILE A 694 -41.36 64.64 -15.67
C ILE A 694 -40.93 63.18 -15.65
N SER A 695 -40.78 62.54 -16.82
CA SER A 695 -40.37 61.13 -16.92
C SER A 695 -38.98 60.87 -16.32
N ARG A 696 -38.12 61.89 -16.24
CA ARG A 696 -36.80 61.81 -15.59
C ARG A 696 -36.80 62.22 -14.12
N GLY A 697 -37.97 62.51 -13.54
CA GLY A 697 -38.10 62.95 -12.15
C GLY A 697 -37.46 64.31 -11.84
N LYS A 698 -37.17 65.14 -12.86
CA LYS A 698 -36.43 66.41 -12.71
C LYS A 698 -37.32 67.63 -12.47
N ILE A 699 -38.62 67.45 -12.23
CA ILE A 699 -39.49 68.55 -11.83
C ILE A 699 -39.33 68.78 -10.32
N LEU A 700 -38.81 69.95 -9.96
CA LEU A 700 -38.84 70.47 -8.60
C LEU A 700 -40.14 71.24 -8.40
N LEU A 701 -41.03 70.72 -7.55
CA LEU A 701 -42.23 71.44 -7.13
C LEU A 701 -41.84 72.57 -6.17
N ARG A 702 -42.28 73.78 -6.46
CA ARG A 702 -42.17 74.90 -5.51
C ARG A 702 -43.43 74.93 -4.67
N LYS A 703 -43.49 74.08 -3.65
CA LYS A 703 -44.64 74.02 -2.76
C LYS A 703 -44.63 75.19 -1.78
N GLU A 704 -45.78 75.85 -1.69
CA GLU A 704 -46.04 76.90 -0.73
C GLU A 704 -47.49 76.81 -0.23
N ALA A 705 -47.76 77.43 0.92
CA ALA A 705 -49.12 77.53 1.45
C ALA A 705 -49.93 78.51 0.59
N VAL A 706 -50.81 78.00 -0.26
CA VAL A 706 -51.62 78.79 -1.19
C VAL A 706 -53.12 78.61 -0.91
N ASP A 707 -53.88 79.70 -0.98
CA ASP A 707 -55.34 79.63 -0.92
C ASP A 707 -55.92 79.12 -2.25
N LEU A 708 -56.73 78.05 -2.22
CA LEU A 708 -57.32 77.48 -3.42
C LEU A 708 -58.16 78.50 -4.20
N ALA A 709 -58.82 79.43 -3.50
CA ALA A 709 -59.63 80.45 -4.16
C ALA A 709 -58.78 81.45 -4.98
N SER A 710 -57.51 81.69 -4.63
CA SER A 710 -56.62 82.52 -5.46
C SER A 710 -56.22 81.78 -6.74
N VAL A 711 -55.82 80.52 -6.61
CA VAL A 711 -55.45 79.65 -7.75
C VAL A 711 -56.60 79.53 -8.75
N LEU A 712 -57.83 79.30 -8.27
CA LEU A 712 -59.00 79.19 -9.14
C LEU A 712 -59.35 80.51 -9.82
N ARG A 713 -59.16 81.66 -9.14
CA ARG A 713 -59.32 82.98 -9.76
C ARG A 713 -58.33 83.20 -10.90
N ASP A 714 -57.06 82.91 -10.68
CA ASP A 714 -56.02 83.04 -11.73
C ASP A 714 -56.33 82.14 -12.94
N ALA A 715 -56.83 80.92 -12.68
CA ALA A 715 -57.24 80.00 -13.73
C ALA A 715 -58.47 80.48 -14.51
N ILE A 716 -59.46 81.07 -13.83
CA ILE A 716 -60.63 81.71 -14.44
C ILE A 716 -60.18 82.88 -15.31
N ASP A 717 -59.35 83.77 -14.80
CA ASP A 717 -58.90 84.97 -15.53
C ASP A 717 -58.13 84.58 -16.80
N THR A 718 -57.29 83.54 -16.71
CA THR A 718 -56.58 82.97 -17.85
C THR A 718 -57.52 82.38 -18.91
N SER A 719 -58.65 81.79 -18.49
CA SER A 719 -59.59 81.09 -19.39
C SER A 719 -60.72 82.00 -19.88
N ARG A 720 -60.93 83.16 -19.23
CA ARG A 720 -62.02 84.10 -19.48
C ARG A 720 -62.15 84.53 -20.95
N PRO A 721 -61.05 84.89 -21.66
CA PRO A 721 -61.16 85.33 -23.06
C PRO A 721 -61.75 84.24 -23.97
N LEU A 722 -61.45 82.97 -23.71
CA LEU A 722 -61.97 81.84 -24.48
C LEU A 722 -63.45 81.59 -24.18
N ILE A 723 -63.83 81.65 -22.90
CA ILE A 723 -65.21 81.44 -22.44
C ILE A 723 -66.14 82.54 -22.97
N ASP A 724 -65.71 83.81 -22.86
CA ASP A 724 -66.50 84.96 -23.28
C ASP A 724 -66.62 85.02 -24.81
N SER A 725 -65.55 84.73 -25.55
CA SER A 725 -65.58 84.69 -27.03
C SER A 725 -66.44 83.55 -27.60
N ALA A 726 -66.63 82.47 -26.84
CA ALA A 726 -67.54 81.39 -27.16
C ALA A 726 -69.00 81.67 -26.73
N GLY A 727 -69.24 82.76 -25.99
CA GLY A 727 -70.58 83.13 -25.49
C GLY A 727 -71.12 82.18 -24.42
N LEU A 728 -70.23 81.61 -23.60
CA LEU A 728 -70.60 80.62 -22.58
C LEU A 728 -70.91 81.27 -21.23
N VAL A 729 -71.84 80.69 -20.49
CA VAL A 729 -72.16 81.12 -19.12
C VAL A 729 -71.29 80.35 -18.12
N LEU A 730 -70.36 81.04 -17.46
CA LEU A 730 -69.56 80.48 -16.38
C LEU A 730 -70.22 80.75 -15.01
N GLN A 731 -70.63 79.69 -14.32
CA GLN A 731 -71.12 79.74 -12.93
C GLN A 731 -70.02 79.31 -11.98
N ILE A 732 -69.78 80.10 -10.94
CA ILE A 732 -68.69 79.88 -9.98
C ILE A 732 -69.30 79.74 -8.58
N ARG A 733 -68.95 78.66 -7.88
CA ARG A 733 -69.26 78.46 -6.46
C ARG A 733 -67.97 78.12 -5.73
N LEU A 734 -67.42 79.10 -5.03
CA LEU A 734 -66.24 78.94 -4.17
C LEU A 734 -66.69 78.93 -2.71
N PRO A 735 -66.01 78.20 -1.83
CA PRO A 735 -66.35 78.23 -0.41
C PRO A 735 -65.96 79.59 0.18
N PRO A 736 -66.72 80.10 1.17
CA PRO A 736 -66.45 81.38 1.80
C PRO A 736 -65.24 81.32 2.75
N GLU A 737 -64.86 80.14 3.22
CA GLU A 737 -63.69 79.92 4.07
C GLU A 737 -62.42 79.75 3.21
N ALA A 738 -61.34 80.41 3.63
CA ALA A 738 -60.04 80.28 2.96
C ALA A 738 -59.53 78.84 3.08
N MET A 739 -59.15 78.25 1.94
CA MET A 739 -58.70 76.87 1.90
C MET A 739 -57.21 76.79 1.54
N LEU A 740 -56.35 76.68 2.55
CA LEU A 740 -54.90 76.61 2.36
C LEU A 740 -54.43 75.20 1.95
N LEU A 741 -53.70 75.14 0.85
CA LEU A 741 -53.08 73.94 0.29
C LEU A 741 -51.56 74.09 0.30
N ASP A 742 -50.83 73.01 0.62
CA ASP A 742 -49.38 72.91 0.43
C ASP A 742 -49.09 72.44 -1.02
N ALA A 743 -49.01 73.39 -1.95
CA ALA A 743 -48.97 73.09 -3.38
C ALA A 743 -48.17 74.13 -4.18
N ASP A 744 -47.85 73.80 -5.43
CA ASP A 744 -47.26 74.74 -6.38
C ASP A 744 -48.40 75.52 -7.08
N PRO A 745 -48.57 76.84 -6.81
CA PRO A 745 -49.69 77.62 -7.33
C PRO A 745 -49.67 77.69 -8.85
N THR A 746 -48.50 77.81 -9.46
CA THR A 746 -48.35 77.92 -10.92
C THR A 746 -48.90 76.67 -11.59
N ARG A 747 -48.60 75.51 -10.99
CA ARG A 747 -48.98 74.20 -11.54
C ARG A 747 -50.45 73.88 -11.30
N LEU A 748 -51.00 74.25 -10.15
CA LEU A 748 -52.45 74.13 -9.92
C LEU A 748 -53.25 75.07 -10.83
N THR A 749 -52.84 76.32 -10.99
CA THR A 749 -53.48 77.28 -11.91
C THR A 749 -53.49 76.73 -13.34
N GLN A 750 -52.37 76.12 -13.77
CA GLN A 750 -52.27 75.47 -15.07
C GLN A 750 -53.26 74.30 -15.23
N VAL A 751 -53.41 73.44 -14.21
CA VAL A 751 -54.37 72.32 -14.23
C VAL A 751 -55.80 72.82 -14.40
N PHE A 752 -56.23 73.79 -13.56
CA PHE A 752 -57.60 74.28 -13.61
C PHE A 752 -57.90 75.10 -14.87
N ALA A 753 -56.95 75.91 -15.35
CA ALA A 753 -57.08 76.62 -16.61
C ALA A 753 -57.24 75.63 -17.78
N ASN A 754 -56.52 74.50 -17.76
CA ASN A 754 -56.67 73.48 -18.78
C ASN A 754 -58.07 72.80 -18.74
N LEU A 755 -58.61 72.52 -17.55
CA LEU A 755 -59.96 71.97 -17.41
C LEU A 755 -61.03 72.95 -17.91
N LEU A 756 -60.95 74.22 -17.52
CA LEU A 756 -61.86 75.28 -17.95
C LEU A 756 -61.77 75.53 -19.47
N ASN A 757 -60.57 75.52 -20.03
CA ASN A 757 -60.37 75.65 -21.47
C ASN A 757 -60.92 74.45 -22.25
N ASN A 758 -60.84 73.24 -21.69
CA ASN A 758 -61.46 72.07 -22.31
C ASN A 758 -62.98 72.18 -22.27
N ALA A 759 -63.56 72.51 -21.11
CA ALA A 759 -64.99 72.77 -20.98
C ALA A 759 -65.47 73.82 -22.01
N ALA A 760 -64.71 74.91 -22.17
CA ALA A 760 -65.02 75.96 -23.14
C ALA A 760 -64.93 75.50 -24.61
N LYS A 761 -63.98 74.62 -24.94
CA LYS A 761 -63.80 74.10 -26.32
C LYS A 761 -64.88 73.10 -26.74
N TYR A 762 -65.40 72.31 -25.81
CA TYR A 762 -66.31 71.20 -26.09
C TYR A 762 -67.78 71.49 -25.75
N THR A 763 -68.06 72.69 -25.25
CA THR A 763 -69.42 73.21 -25.06
C THR A 763 -69.83 74.06 -26.26
N GLU A 764 -71.04 73.84 -26.76
CA GLU A 764 -71.60 74.66 -27.84
C GLU A 764 -71.86 76.11 -27.40
N SER A 765 -71.86 77.06 -28.33
CA SER A 765 -72.06 78.49 -28.02
C SER A 765 -73.41 78.72 -27.33
N GLY A 766 -73.42 79.51 -26.26
CA GLY A 766 -74.59 79.69 -25.38
C GLY A 766 -74.76 78.61 -24.30
N GLY A 767 -73.87 77.61 -24.24
CA GLY A 767 -73.84 76.61 -23.18
C GLY A 767 -73.31 77.12 -21.85
N ARG A 768 -73.17 76.21 -20.87
CA ARG A 768 -72.86 76.51 -19.48
C ARG A 768 -71.69 75.69 -18.96
N ILE A 769 -70.79 76.37 -18.25
CA ILE A 769 -69.72 75.77 -17.46
C ILE A 769 -69.98 76.10 -16.00
N GLU A 770 -69.84 75.12 -15.12
CA GLU A 770 -69.95 75.27 -13.67
C GLU A 770 -68.63 74.86 -13.02
N LEU A 771 -68.02 75.80 -12.29
CA LEU A 771 -66.85 75.58 -11.45
C LEU A 771 -67.29 75.63 -9.98
N THR A 772 -67.11 74.52 -9.27
CA THR A 772 -67.42 74.39 -7.85
C THR A 772 -66.16 73.99 -7.09
N ALA A 773 -65.97 74.54 -5.90
CA ALA A 773 -64.96 74.09 -4.96
C ALA A 773 -65.60 73.90 -3.59
N GLU A 774 -65.31 72.77 -2.94
CA GLU A 774 -65.84 72.45 -1.63
C GLU A 774 -64.85 71.60 -0.83
N ARG A 775 -64.95 71.67 0.50
CA ARG A 775 -64.18 70.82 1.40
C ARG A 775 -64.96 69.54 1.69
N ARG A 776 -64.37 68.38 1.40
CA ARG A 776 -64.89 67.06 1.79
C ARG A 776 -63.90 66.40 2.76
N GLY A 777 -64.15 66.56 4.06
CA GLY A 777 -63.27 66.04 5.11
C GLY A 777 -61.90 66.73 5.12
N GLU A 778 -60.84 65.95 4.92
CA GLU A 778 -59.47 66.45 4.78
C GLU A 778 -59.10 66.75 3.32
N GLU A 779 -60.02 66.71 2.37
CA GLU A 779 -59.72 67.00 0.96
C GLU A 779 -60.46 68.26 0.48
N ALA A 780 -59.78 69.08 -0.33
CA ALA A 780 -60.41 70.10 -1.15
C ALA A 780 -60.79 69.48 -2.49
N VAL A 781 -62.08 69.54 -2.85
CA VAL A 781 -62.63 68.99 -4.09
C VAL A 781 -63.06 70.12 -5.01
N VAL A 782 -62.47 70.18 -6.19
CA VAL A 782 -62.84 71.11 -7.26
C VAL A 782 -63.52 70.34 -8.38
N SER A 783 -64.71 70.77 -8.80
CA SER A 783 -65.43 70.18 -9.92
C SER A 783 -65.67 71.20 -11.01
N VAL A 784 -65.29 70.83 -12.24
CA VAL A 784 -65.60 71.55 -13.48
C VAL A 784 -66.61 70.70 -14.24
N ARG A 785 -67.80 71.23 -14.44
CA ARG A 785 -68.89 70.59 -15.17
C ARG A 785 -69.25 71.43 -16.38
N ASP A 786 -69.46 70.77 -17.50
CA ASP A 786 -69.98 71.37 -18.72
C ASP A 786 -71.19 70.59 -19.25
N ASN A 787 -72.02 71.25 -20.04
CA ASN A 787 -73.15 70.64 -20.75
C ASN A 787 -72.87 70.45 -22.25
N GLY A 788 -71.61 70.19 -22.60
CA GLY A 788 -71.16 70.01 -23.96
C GLY A 788 -71.38 68.58 -24.51
N ALA A 789 -70.62 68.25 -25.55
CA ALA A 789 -70.76 66.98 -26.29
C ALA A 789 -70.56 65.71 -25.43
N GLY A 790 -69.99 65.83 -24.23
CA GLY A 790 -69.72 64.72 -23.33
C GLY A 790 -68.55 63.84 -23.80
N VAL A 791 -68.27 62.80 -23.02
CA VAL A 791 -67.22 61.82 -23.30
C VAL A 791 -67.87 60.43 -23.39
N PRO A 792 -67.62 59.65 -24.47
CA PRO A 792 -68.10 58.27 -24.54
C PRO A 792 -67.58 57.42 -23.37
N PRO A 793 -68.41 56.57 -22.72
CA PRO A 793 -68.01 55.80 -21.54
C PRO A 793 -66.75 54.95 -21.75
N GLU A 794 -66.57 54.40 -22.95
CA GLU A 794 -65.40 53.61 -23.37
C GLU A 794 -64.10 54.42 -23.42
N MET A 795 -64.20 55.74 -23.56
CA MET A 795 -63.05 56.66 -23.58
C MET A 795 -62.69 57.19 -22.20
N LEU A 796 -63.55 57.04 -21.18
CA LEU A 796 -63.29 57.55 -19.82
C LEU A 796 -62.01 56.97 -19.19
N PRO A 797 -61.70 55.66 -19.27
CA PRO A 797 -60.47 55.10 -18.69
C PRO A 797 -59.19 55.59 -19.38
N ARG A 798 -59.30 55.92 -20.67
CA ARG A 798 -58.17 56.30 -21.54
C ARG A 798 -58.01 57.80 -21.72
N LEU A 799 -58.95 58.59 -21.16
CA LEU A 799 -59.05 60.03 -21.32
C LEU A 799 -57.78 60.77 -20.87
N PHE A 800 -57.04 60.18 -19.93
CA PHE A 800 -55.84 60.75 -19.33
C PHE A 800 -54.53 60.14 -19.87
N GLU A 801 -54.61 59.16 -20.79
CA GLU A 801 -53.44 58.66 -21.52
C GLU A 801 -52.92 59.73 -22.50
N ILE A 802 -51.60 59.71 -22.75
CA ILE A 802 -50.94 60.66 -23.67
C ILE A 802 -51.43 60.38 -25.09
N PHE A 803 -51.74 61.43 -25.85
CA PHE A 803 -52.20 61.37 -27.26
C PHE A 803 -53.58 60.73 -27.52
N THR A 804 -54.39 60.47 -26.49
CA THR A 804 -55.77 60.02 -26.70
C THR A 804 -56.62 61.14 -27.29
N GLN A 805 -57.28 60.88 -28.42
CA GLN A 805 -58.27 61.77 -29.03
C GLN A 805 -59.61 61.04 -29.17
N VAL A 806 -60.71 61.71 -28.82
CA VAL A 806 -62.07 61.19 -29.05
C VAL A 806 -62.48 61.58 -30.48
N ASP A 807 -62.71 60.59 -31.35
CA ASP A 807 -63.07 60.83 -32.74
C ASP A 807 -64.46 61.50 -32.87
N ARG A 808 -64.51 62.54 -33.72
CA ARG A 808 -65.69 63.40 -33.94
C ARG A 808 -66.51 62.91 -35.13
N THR A 809 -67.63 62.23 -34.89
CA THR A 809 -68.56 61.86 -35.98
C THR A 809 -69.84 62.69 -36.08
N LEU A 810 -70.13 63.67 -35.22
CA LEU A 810 -71.34 64.49 -35.33
C LEU A 810 -71.11 65.96 -34.96
N GLY A 811 -71.42 66.89 -35.88
CA GLY A 811 -71.70 68.31 -35.58
C GLY A 811 -70.56 69.31 -35.78
N ARG A 812 -70.79 70.31 -36.63
CA ARG A 812 -69.89 71.43 -36.95
C ARG A 812 -69.53 72.27 -35.70
N ALA A 813 -68.35 72.04 -35.12
CA ALA A 813 -67.69 73.01 -34.26
C ALA A 813 -66.24 73.23 -34.72
N ARG A 814 -65.89 74.50 -34.97
CA ARG A 814 -64.64 75.04 -35.52
C ARG A 814 -63.40 74.28 -35.03
N GLY A 815 -62.50 73.97 -35.99
CA GLY A 815 -61.26 73.24 -35.77
C GLY A 815 -60.33 73.96 -34.78
N GLY A 816 -60.22 73.40 -33.59
CA GLY A 816 -59.16 73.65 -32.62
C GLY A 816 -58.52 72.31 -32.30
N TRP A 817 -57.29 72.11 -32.76
CA TRP A 817 -56.55 70.87 -32.58
C TRP A 817 -56.03 70.70 -31.14
N ALA A 818 -55.74 69.44 -30.81
CA ALA A 818 -55.60 68.84 -29.49
C ALA A 818 -54.37 69.25 -28.66
N SER A 819 -54.06 70.55 -28.54
CA SER A 819 -52.97 71.06 -27.69
C SER A 819 -53.21 71.01 -26.17
N GLY A 820 -54.21 70.24 -25.73
CA GLY A 820 -54.59 70.03 -24.32
C GLY A 820 -54.44 68.58 -23.85
N TRP A 821 -53.97 67.67 -24.70
CA TRP A 821 -53.94 66.23 -24.40
C TRP A 821 -52.53 65.68 -24.11
N LEU A 822 -51.44 66.38 -24.49
CA LEU A 822 -50.08 66.00 -24.07
C LEU A 822 -49.87 66.13 -22.55
N TRP A 823 -50.59 67.04 -21.90
CA TRP A 823 -50.43 67.40 -20.49
C TRP A 823 -50.99 66.37 -19.48
N ARG A 824 -51.64 65.30 -19.97
CA ARG A 824 -52.61 64.52 -19.18
C ARG A 824 -52.04 63.41 -18.29
N ALA A 825 -50.93 62.76 -18.65
CA ALA A 825 -50.43 61.60 -17.89
C ALA A 825 -49.32 61.94 -16.90
N SER A 826 -48.47 62.91 -17.22
CA SER A 826 -47.21 63.13 -16.50
C SER A 826 -47.42 63.76 -15.11
N TRP A 827 -48.33 64.73 -14.99
CA TRP A 827 -48.71 65.30 -13.68
C TRP A 827 -49.68 64.42 -12.90
N TYR A 828 -50.51 63.64 -13.59
CA TYR A 828 -51.38 62.63 -12.98
C TYR A 828 -50.55 61.67 -12.13
N ASN A 829 -49.51 61.03 -12.68
CA ASN A 829 -48.67 60.11 -11.91
C ASN A 829 -47.84 60.79 -10.81
N TYR A 830 -47.47 62.07 -10.97
CA TYR A 830 -46.67 62.79 -9.96
C TYR A 830 -47.51 63.32 -8.78
N MET A 831 -48.78 63.71 -9.01
CA MET A 831 -49.72 64.16 -7.97
C MET A 831 -50.62 63.03 -7.42
N ALA A 832 -50.78 61.92 -8.16
CA ALA A 832 -51.57 60.75 -7.76
C ALA A 832 -51.01 60.00 -6.54
N ALA A 833 -49.85 60.38 -6.01
CA ALA A 833 -49.46 59.96 -4.67
C ALA A 833 -50.47 60.45 -3.60
N ARG A 834 -51.26 61.51 -3.86
CA ARG A 834 -52.23 62.07 -2.91
C ARG A 834 -53.51 62.71 -3.48
N SER A 835 -53.75 62.76 -4.79
CA SER A 835 -54.95 63.42 -5.35
C SER A 835 -55.73 62.55 -6.36
N ARG A 836 -57.07 62.60 -6.31
CA ARG A 836 -57.98 61.84 -7.20
C ARG A 836 -58.64 62.76 -8.21
N LEU A 837 -58.45 62.50 -9.50
CA LEU A 837 -59.21 63.13 -10.58
C LEU A 837 -60.22 62.11 -11.15
N THR A 838 -61.51 62.43 -11.15
CA THR A 838 -62.56 61.55 -11.71
C THR A 838 -63.36 62.27 -12.77
N ALA A 839 -63.45 61.69 -13.97
CA ALA A 839 -64.33 62.14 -15.04
C ALA A 839 -65.58 61.26 -15.09
N THR A 840 -66.76 61.86 -15.22
CA THR A 840 -68.04 61.15 -15.42
C THR A 840 -68.72 61.72 -16.65
N GLY A 841 -69.16 60.83 -17.55
CA GLY A 841 -69.93 61.17 -18.75
C GLY A 841 -71.20 60.35 -18.81
N LEU A 842 -72.35 61.01 -18.70
CA LEU A 842 -73.66 60.42 -19.00
C LEU A 842 -74.40 61.43 -19.87
N GLY A 843 -74.82 61.00 -21.07
CA GLY A 843 -75.67 61.70 -22.03
C GLY A 843 -75.76 63.22 -21.87
N GLY A 844 -74.86 63.97 -22.52
CA GLY A 844 -74.96 65.43 -22.67
C GLY A 844 -74.28 66.30 -21.61
N ALA A 845 -73.51 65.74 -20.67
CA ALA A 845 -72.67 66.52 -19.76
C ALA A 845 -71.37 65.78 -19.40
N ALA A 846 -70.24 66.48 -19.37
CA ALA A 846 -68.99 65.99 -18.81
C ALA A 846 -68.72 66.67 -17.46
N ASN A 847 -68.35 65.88 -16.45
CA ASN A 847 -67.99 66.39 -15.13
C ASN A 847 -66.64 65.82 -14.70
N SER A 848 -65.68 66.72 -14.44
CA SER A 848 -64.34 66.37 -13.94
C SER A 848 -64.15 66.93 -12.53
N SER A 849 -63.82 66.07 -11.57
CA SER A 849 -63.54 66.48 -10.18
C SER A 849 -62.13 66.13 -9.73
N PHE A 850 -61.43 67.06 -9.09
CA PHE A 850 -60.07 66.95 -8.54
C PHE A 850 -60.11 67.04 -7.01
N GLY A 851 -59.55 66.08 -6.28
CA GLY A 851 -59.43 66.09 -4.81
C GLY A 851 -57.98 66.11 -4.34
N SER A 852 -57.59 67.01 -3.44
CA SER A 852 -56.24 67.11 -2.83
C SER A 852 -56.32 67.31 -1.31
N PRO A 853 -55.38 66.76 -0.50
CA PRO A 853 -55.41 66.93 0.95
C PRO A 853 -55.24 68.39 1.38
N TYR A 854 -55.97 68.74 2.42
CA TYR A 854 -56.13 70.04 3.05
C TYR A 854 -55.24 70.13 4.28
N SER A 855 -54.35 71.13 4.34
CA SER A 855 -53.48 71.34 5.51
C SER A 855 -54.09 72.38 6.45
N MET A 856 -54.40 71.97 7.68
CA MET A 856 -54.87 72.87 8.74
C MET A 856 -53.66 73.63 9.32
N PHE A 857 -53.39 74.84 8.85
CA PHE A 857 -52.43 75.74 9.51
C PHE A 857 -53.12 76.41 10.70
N SER A 858 -52.95 75.87 11.91
CA SER A 858 -53.26 76.60 13.13
C SER A 858 -52.28 77.76 13.28
N ARG A 859 -52.79 78.99 13.25
CA ARG A 859 -52.09 80.14 13.83
C ARG A 859 -51.98 79.92 15.34
N GLU A 860 -50.91 79.31 15.81
CA GLU A 860 -50.45 79.37 17.19
C GLU A 860 -48.96 78.99 17.27
N ASN A 861 -48.10 79.99 17.55
CA ASN A 861 -46.65 79.95 17.83
C ASN A 861 -45.76 79.26 16.77
N ARG A 862 -44.92 79.95 15.98
CA ARG A 862 -43.91 80.96 16.35
C ARG A 862 -43.45 81.72 15.10
#